data_AF-A0A2E2XMF3-F1
#
_entry.id   AF-A0A2E2XMF3-F1
#
_cell.length_a   1.000
_cell.length_b   1.000
_cell.length_c   1.000
_cell.angle_alpha   90.00
_cell.angle_beta   90.00
_cell.angle_gamma   90.00
#
_symmetry.space_group_name_H-M   'P 1'
#
loop_
_entity.id
_entity.type
_entity.pdbx_description
1 polymer ?
#
loop_
_entity_poly.entity_id
_entity_poly.type
_entity_poly.pdbx_seq_one_letter_code
_entity_poly.pdbx_strand_id
1 'polypeptide(L)'
;MENGKHAYRIFLSSPGDVNYEREIVREEIHSLFENSEFSDRLEVELVSWDNPDAPSPLIANQTPQATLKRQMLEPAECDLVVVIFWARMGTALPSGEFRKANGEVYHSGTEWEFENALHSPKQPNILLYRRIDPIELSPDSAEYEPSLEQQSLVNQFFKRLESNDGSLKGFCNKYRGSKNFRSQFRNDLVGVLKMEYPDRDSKQSSLRSSLNKPTLKCNPYMGLAPYSELQADVFYGRDDEIDVLEDKIRNGINCVAIVGASGSGKSSLALAGLIPRLRKSHERGGVDYHYLLTQPSAPDFLTEFLDQQTNQAWASIIDGLLTDKKSNERLLVVIDQAEELLKFSVEEQDRVASVLNQLIASSRVSLVLTCRTDLYADVVDLCDDGMRAYLQENTFILAAPSVENMIDIIRQPARAAGISVDDKVVGRILKSFEGNRNALPLVSFLLEQLYQTSDDHQCFDLTAYNKAGGVEGVVKNSAEKVYTSLSPAASQKMITVFSRLLSIDSHNRVTKEPCLMSLFQEDKGACELIEVFLDARLLTVNHRENRDSVFEITHESLIVSWPRLNDIAQQQSEQIKWQKRFSAGVNRWLEGGRQGGDLLQGAELDGCVERLRTEAVHLSPEEQEYLSASSNKRRSIEKRIALLGTLPVLTVCFLMVVLVGVVVVSSLDAIKLLQGQTHSVAQDLVNQMAFSSAEEVKRNDLGRLESIVNVMFDSGSYQSITVRSAEGETLVHKQGQQKLTDIEQWLLSLTQLRSIRANAELHSGWLRVGEISVVPEIYALLLLLKSNLQKYLLAIAVFLIVIVPFLWFSFRQLKNLRKSIS
;
A
#
# COMPACT_ATOMS: atom_id res chain seq x y z
N MET A 1 -36.30 63.30 -30.34
CA MET A 1 -35.98 63.19 -28.90
C MET A 1 -34.68 62.40 -28.84
N GLU A 2 -33.70 62.94 -28.13
CA GLU A 2 -32.26 62.72 -28.32
C GLU A 2 -31.82 61.25 -28.21
N ASN A 3 -31.06 60.78 -29.20
CA ASN A 3 -30.32 59.51 -29.19
C ASN A 3 -29.04 59.67 -28.34
N GLY A 4 -29.18 59.78 -27.02
CA GLY A 4 -28.06 59.71 -26.06
C GLY A 4 -28.17 58.44 -25.21
N LYS A 5 -27.05 57.81 -24.86
CA LYS A 5 -27.02 56.75 -23.84
C LYS A 5 -27.49 57.35 -22.51
N HIS A 6 -28.26 56.60 -21.73
CA HIS A 6 -28.63 57.04 -20.39
C HIS A 6 -27.42 56.89 -19.46
N ALA A 7 -26.98 57.98 -18.84
CA ALA A 7 -25.93 57.95 -17.84
C ALA A 7 -26.44 57.22 -16.59
N TYR A 8 -25.78 56.11 -16.21
CA TYR A 8 -26.09 55.30 -15.03
C TYR A 8 -24.96 55.46 -14.02
N ARG A 9 -25.28 56.08 -12.87
CA ARG A 9 -24.28 56.50 -11.88
C ARG A 9 -24.22 55.52 -10.74
N ILE A 10 -23.03 54.95 -10.52
CA ILE A 10 -22.77 54.00 -9.45
C ILE A 10 -21.86 54.65 -8.43
N PHE A 11 -22.28 54.72 -7.16
CA PHE A 11 -21.46 55.20 -6.06
C PHE A 11 -20.81 54.02 -5.33
N LEU A 12 -19.50 54.01 -5.17
CA LEU A 12 -18.78 52.98 -4.41
C LEU A 12 -18.29 53.53 -3.07
N SER A 13 -18.88 53.02 -1.98
CA SER A 13 -18.54 53.36 -0.61
C SER A 13 -17.93 52.17 0.11
N SER A 14 -16.74 52.34 0.68
CA SER A 14 -16.13 51.32 1.55
C SER A 14 -15.00 51.89 2.40
N PRO A 15 -14.65 51.26 3.54
CA PRO A 15 -13.41 51.54 4.26
C PRO A 15 -12.19 50.94 3.54
N GLY A 16 -10.98 51.31 3.96
CA GLY A 16 -9.73 50.99 3.25
C GLY A 16 -9.19 49.56 3.43
N ASP A 17 -9.87 48.72 4.22
CA ASP A 17 -9.51 47.31 4.47
C ASP A 17 -10.13 46.34 3.46
N VAL A 18 -10.95 46.82 2.52
CA VAL A 18 -11.58 46.02 1.45
C VAL A 18 -11.16 46.49 0.06
N ASN A 19 -9.88 46.85 -0.09
CA ASN A 19 -9.34 47.37 -1.36
C ASN A 19 -9.47 46.36 -2.52
N TYR A 20 -9.37 45.06 -2.23
CA TYR A 20 -9.51 44.03 -3.25
C TYR A 20 -10.94 43.99 -3.81
N GLU A 21 -11.93 44.10 -2.93
CA GLU A 21 -13.33 44.12 -3.31
C GLU A 21 -13.71 45.42 -4.05
N ARG A 22 -13.08 46.56 -3.72
CA ARG A 22 -13.20 47.77 -4.54
C ARG A 22 -12.74 47.53 -5.97
N GLU A 23 -11.60 46.87 -6.14
CA GLU A 23 -11.05 46.59 -7.46
C GLU A 23 -11.92 45.61 -8.24
N ILE A 24 -12.46 44.58 -7.58
CA ILE A 24 -13.46 43.69 -8.18
C ILE A 24 -14.67 44.48 -8.69
N VAL A 25 -15.19 45.43 -7.89
CA VAL A 25 -16.33 46.25 -8.33
C VAL A 25 -15.99 47.05 -9.59
N ARG A 26 -14.79 47.67 -9.64
CA ARG A 26 -14.33 48.39 -10.84
C ARG A 26 -14.21 47.47 -12.05
N GLU A 27 -13.53 46.34 -11.90
CA GLU A 27 -13.31 45.37 -12.97
C GLU A 27 -14.63 44.79 -13.50
N GLU A 28 -15.58 44.43 -12.61
CA GLU A 28 -16.87 43.88 -13.04
C GLU A 28 -17.77 44.93 -13.69
N ILE A 29 -17.78 46.18 -13.19
CA ILE A 29 -18.50 47.27 -13.86
C ILE A 29 -17.90 47.51 -15.25
N HIS A 30 -16.58 47.66 -15.35
CA HIS A 30 -15.92 47.86 -16.64
C HIS A 30 -16.20 46.69 -17.60
N SER A 31 -15.99 45.45 -17.15
CA SER A 31 -16.22 44.24 -17.93
C SER A 31 -17.66 44.10 -18.41
N LEU A 32 -18.63 44.38 -17.54
CA LEU A 32 -20.05 44.29 -17.86
C LEU A 32 -20.42 45.35 -18.89
N PHE A 33 -19.99 46.60 -18.73
CA PHE A 33 -20.41 47.69 -19.60
C PHE A 33 -19.61 47.80 -20.91
N GLU A 34 -18.50 47.08 -21.06
CA GLU A 34 -17.85 46.88 -22.35
C GLU A 34 -18.46 45.73 -23.17
N ASN A 35 -18.90 44.65 -22.52
CA ASN A 35 -19.20 43.37 -23.20
C ASN A 35 -20.63 42.83 -22.98
N SER A 36 -21.58 43.65 -22.51
CA SER A 36 -22.96 43.21 -22.24
C SER A 36 -24.02 43.92 -23.08
N GLU A 37 -25.26 43.43 -22.97
CA GLU A 37 -26.47 43.98 -23.57
C GLU A 37 -26.80 45.43 -23.13
N PHE A 38 -26.16 45.90 -22.06
CA PHE A 38 -26.37 47.24 -21.50
C PHE A 38 -25.49 48.32 -22.15
N SER A 39 -24.38 47.96 -22.81
CA SER A 39 -23.37 48.90 -23.34
C SER A 39 -23.92 49.84 -24.42
N ASP A 40 -24.91 49.39 -25.19
CA ASP A 40 -25.58 50.16 -26.25
C ASP A 40 -26.54 51.23 -25.68
N ARG A 41 -27.02 51.05 -24.44
CA ARG A 41 -28.12 51.83 -23.84
C ARG A 41 -27.68 52.69 -22.66
N LEU A 42 -26.68 52.23 -21.92
CA LEU A 42 -26.21 52.84 -20.69
C LEU A 42 -24.76 53.29 -20.87
N GLU A 43 -24.47 54.48 -20.36
CA GLU A 43 -23.11 54.98 -20.15
C GLU A 43 -22.88 55.01 -18.65
N VAL A 44 -21.86 54.31 -18.14
CA VAL A 44 -21.67 54.16 -16.69
C VAL A 44 -20.63 55.11 -16.16
N GLU A 45 -21.00 55.80 -15.10
CA GLU A 45 -20.13 56.70 -14.35
C GLU A 45 -19.94 56.12 -12.94
N LEU A 46 -18.71 55.67 -12.64
CA LEU A 46 -18.36 55.19 -11.30
C LEU A 46 -17.82 56.35 -10.46
N VAL A 47 -18.56 56.70 -9.40
CA VAL A 47 -18.20 57.73 -8.43
C VAL A 47 -17.52 57.05 -7.24
N SER A 48 -16.22 57.30 -7.06
CA SER A 48 -15.43 56.81 -5.91
C SER A 48 -14.37 57.83 -5.50
N TRP A 49 -14.08 57.91 -4.19
CA TRP A 49 -13.19 58.92 -3.61
C TRP A 49 -11.70 58.73 -3.95
N ASP A 50 -11.31 57.55 -4.40
CA ASP A 50 -9.95 57.15 -4.71
C ASP A 50 -9.67 57.06 -6.22
N ASN A 51 -10.54 57.64 -7.06
CA ASN A 51 -10.35 57.66 -8.51
C ASN A 51 -9.11 58.52 -8.89
N PRO A 52 -8.02 57.93 -9.43
CA PRO A 52 -6.81 58.65 -9.79
C PRO A 52 -7.01 59.64 -10.95
N ASP A 53 -8.07 59.49 -11.73
CA ASP A 53 -8.41 60.37 -12.86
C ASP A 53 -9.25 61.59 -12.45
N ALA A 54 -9.58 61.74 -11.15
CA ALA A 54 -10.34 62.89 -10.67
C ALA A 54 -9.44 64.16 -10.61
N PRO A 55 -9.73 65.21 -11.40
CA PRO A 55 -8.90 66.40 -11.47
C PRO A 55 -9.20 67.32 -10.29
N SER A 56 -8.58 67.09 -9.12
CA SER A 56 -8.67 68.06 -8.03
C SER A 56 -7.40 68.16 -7.19
N PRO A 57 -6.79 69.36 -7.09
CA PRO A 57 -5.67 69.59 -6.20
C PRO A 57 -6.13 69.51 -4.74
N LEU A 58 -5.47 68.64 -3.95
CA LEU A 58 -5.69 68.55 -2.51
C LEU A 58 -5.11 69.80 -1.82
N ILE A 59 -5.96 70.58 -1.14
CA ILE A 59 -5.54 71.77 -0.40
C ILE A 59 -5.17 71.35 1.04
N ALA A 60 -3.94 71.61 1.45
CA ALA A 60 -3.35 71.10 2.70
C ALA A 60 -4.07 71.50 4.02
N ASN A 61 -5.00 72.46 3.99
CA ASN A 61 -5.75 72.90 5.17
C ASN A 61 -7.17 72.31 5.26
N GLN A 62 -7.52 71.35 4.41
CA GLN A 62 -8.82 70.70 4.36
C GLN A 62 -8.65 69.18 4.44
N THR A 63 -9.66 68.48 4.97
CA THR A 63 -9.68 67.02 4.86
C THR A 63 -9.97 66.63 3.40
N PRO A 64 -9.49 65.47 2.93
CA PRO A 64 -9.76 64.99 1.56
C PRO A 64 -11.27 65.00 1.24
N GLN A 65 -12.09 64.59 2.20
CA GLN A 65 -13.55 64.55 2.11
C GLN A 65 -14.18 65.96 1.99
N ALA A 66 -13.67 66.97 2.70
CA ALA A 66 -14.17 68.35 2.62
C ALA A 66 -13.84 69.04 1.29
N THR A 67 -12.71 68.67 0.68
CA THR A 67 -12.27 69.24 -0.61
C THR A 67 -13.12 68.72 -1.78
N LEU A 68 -13.52 67.44 -1.71
CA LEU A 68 -14.24 66.74 -2.77
C LEU A 68 -15.77 66.95 -2.75
N LYS A 69 -16.37 67.27 -1.59
CA LYS A 69 -17.82 67.55 -1.43
C LYS A 69 -18.36 68.69 -2.31
N ARG A 70 -17.48 69.53 -2.89
CA ARG A 70 -17.87 70.64 -3.77
C ARG A 70 -18.03 70.26 -5.25
N GLN A 71 -17.59 69.07 -5.67
CA GLN A 71 -17.52 68.68 -7.09
C GLN A 71 -17.97 67.24 -7.40
N MET A 72 -18.16 66.37 -6.41
CA MET A 72 -18.68 65.01 -6.60
C MET A 72 -20.19 64.94 -6.36
N LEU A 73 -20.87 64.08 -7.13
CA LEU A 73 -22.27 63.70 -6.91
C LEU A 73 -22.43 63.05 -5.52
N GLU A 74 -23.48 63.40 -4.80
CA GLU A 74 -23.78 62.76 -3.51
C GLU A 74 -24.35 61.34 -3.73
N PRO A 75 -24.16 60.40 -2.78
CA PRO A 75 -24.77 59.06 -2.87
C PRO A 75 -26.28 59.08 -3.13
N ALA A 76 -26.98 60.08 -2.57
CA ALA A 76 -28.41 60.32 -2.79
C ALA A 76 -28.80 60.65 -4.24
N GLU A 77 -27.86 61.10 -5.07
CA GLU A 77 -28.06 61.53 -6.46
C GLU A 77 -27.71 60.45 -7.50
N CYS A 78 -27.06 59.36 -7.07
CA CYS A 78 -26.70 58.21 -7.89
C CYS A 78 -27.90 57.28 -8.16
N ASP A 79 -27.73 56.30 -9.06
CA ASP A 79 -28.77 55.32 -9.40
C ASP A 79 -28.57 54.03 -8.58
N LEU A 80 -27.31 53.65 -8.36
CA LEU A 80 -26.90 52.51 -7.53
C LEU A 80 -25.82 52.94 -6.53
N VAL A 81 -25.94 52.48 -5.29
CA VAL A 81 -24.95 52.68 -4.22
C VAL A 81 -24.46 51.32 -3.72
N VAL A 82 -23.17 51.06 -3.87
CA VAL A 82 -22.51 49.84 -3.43
C VAL A 82 -21.74 50.15 -2.15
N VAL A 83 -22.07 49.46 -1.05
CA VAL A 83 -21.46 49.66 0.26
C VAL A 83 -20.83 48.37 0.75
N ILE A 84 -19.54 48.39 1.11
CA ILE A 84 -18.80 47.17 1.52
C ILE A 84 -18.14 47.39 2.88
N PHE A 85 -18.37 46.49 3.83
CA PHE A 85 -17.72 46.50 5.15
C PHE A 85 -17.00 45.17 5.46
N TRP A 86 -15.90 45.24 6.21
CA TRP A 86 -15.23 44.08 6.83
C TRP A 86 -14.87 44.33 8.30
N ALA A 87 -13.63 44.72 8.58
CA ALA A 87 -13.07 44.88 9.93
C ALA A 87 -13.18 46.33 10.42
N ARG A 88 -13.17 47.30 9.50
CA ARG A 88 -13.11 48.73 9.82
C ARG A 88 -14.44 49.42 9.54
N MET A 89 -14.79 50.39 10.38
CA MET A 89 -15.91 51.29 10.15
C MET A 89 -15.52 52.40 9.19
N GLY A 90 -14.25 52.84 9.23
CA GLY A 90 -13.69 53.89 8.38
C GLY A 90 -13.16 55.08 9.18
N THR A 91 -12.71 56.12 8.47
CA THR A 91 -12.15 57.33 9.09
C THR A 91 -13.26 58.19 9.69
N ALA A 92 -13.03 58.68 10.92
CA ALA A 92 -13.96 59.56 11.62
C ALA A 92 -14.15 60.90 10.89
N LEU A 93 -15.39 61.38 10.83
CA LEU A 93 -15.73 62.66 10.21
C LEU A 93 -15.42 63.84 11.16
N PRO A 94 -15.10 65.05 10.63
CA PRO A 94 -14.90 66.25 11.44
C PRO A 94 -16.14 66.59 12.28
N SER A 95 -15.93 66.86 13.57
CA SER A 95 -17.01 67.12 14.53
C SER A 95 -17.70 68.46 14.27
N GLY A 96 -18.96 68.42 13.83
CA GLY A 96 -19.84 69.59 13.72
C GLY A 96 -20.72 69.64 12.47
N GLU A 97 -20.29 69.03 11.37
CA GLU A 97 -20.92 69.21 10.05
C GLU A 97 -21.84 68.03 9.63
N PHE A 98 -21.61 66.84 10.19
CA PHE A 98 -22.33 65.60 9.85
C PHE A 98 -23.00 65.03 11.11
N ARG A 99 -24.31 65.28 11.24
CA ARG A 99 -25.15 64.72 12.32
C ARG A 99 -26.34 63.98 11.73
N LYS A 100 -26.69 62.88 12.37
CA LYS A 100 -27.91 62.11 12.11
C LYS A 100 -29.14 62.95 12.44
N ALA A 101 -30.30 62.56 11.92
CA ALA A 101 -31.58 63.23 12.21
C ALA A 101 -31.94 63.26 13.71
N ASN A 102 -31.38 62.34 14.51
CA ASN A 102 -31.55 62.25 15.97
C ASN A 102 -30.50 63.07 16.76
N GLY A 103 -29.56 63.76 16.09
CA GLY A 103 -28.52 64.58 16.71
C GLY A 103 -27.19 63.88 17.00
N GLU A 104 -27.11 62.56 16.81
CA GLU A 104 -25.88 61.76 16.96
C GLU A 104 -24.87 62.08 15.83
N VAL A 105 -23.59 61.85 16.11
CA VAL A 105 -22.51 62.03 15.12
C VAL A 105 -22.28 60.71 14.37
N TYR A 106 -22.00 60.79 13.07
CA TYR A 106 -21.57 59.64 12.28
C TYR A 106 -20.18 59.16 12.69
N HIS A 107 -19.99 57.85 12.84
CA HIS A 107 -18.73 57.22 13.20
C HIS A 107 -17.74 57.20 12.03
N SER A 108 -18.22 57.17 10.78
CA SER A 108 -17.36 57.23 9.59
C SER A 108 -18.03 57.87 8.37
N GLY A 109 -17.22 58.22 7.38
CA GLY A 109 -17.71 58.66 6.06
C GLY A 109 -18.59 57.62 5.37
N THR A 110 -18.19 56.34 5.42
CA THR A 110 -18.95 55.21 4.85
C THR A 110 -20.33 55.06 5.51
N GLU A 111 -20.44 55.30 6.83
CA GLU A 111 -21.74 55.30 7.52
C GLU A 111 -22.65 56.42 7.00
N TRP A 112 -22.10 57.62 6.87
CA TRP A 112 -22.84 58.77 6.38
C TRP A 112 -23.29 58.56 4.93
N GLU A 113 -22.44 58.02 4.05
CA GLU A 113 -22.75 57.74 2.65
C GLU A 113 -23.90 56.74 2.52
N PHE A 114 -23.89 55.66 3.31
CA PHE A 114 -24.98 54.70 3.36
C PHE A 114 -26.28 55.33 3.83
N GLU A 115 -26.27 56.09 4.93
CA GLU A 115 -27.49 56.73 5.44
C GLU A 115 -28.00 57.85 4.52
N ASN A 116 -27.11 58.58 3.84
CA ASN A 116 -27.47 59.59 2.84
C ASN A 116 -28.23 58.95 1.67
N ALA A 117 -27.74 57.80 1.15
CA ALA A 117 -28.44 57.04 0.11
C ALA A 117 -29.79 56.50 0.60
N LEU A 118 -29.83 55.92 1.80
CA LEU A 118 -31.02 55.26 2.36
C LEU A 118 -32.19 56.23 2.59
N HIS A 119 -31.90 57.46 3.01
CA HIS A 119 -32.91 58.49 3.26
C HIS A 119 -33.13 59.42 2.07
N SER A 120 -32.54 59.12 0.90
CA SER A 120 -32.70 59.93 -0.30
C SER A 120 -34.15 59.88 -0.81
N PRO A 121 -34.75 61.03 -1.19
CA PRO A 121 -36.05 61.05 -1.86
C PRO A 121 -36.01 60.38 -3.25
N LYS A 122 -34.82 60.23 -3.87
CA LYS A 122 -34.63 59.52 -5.14
C LYS A 122 -34.68 57.99 -4.97
N GLN A 123 -34.43 57.49 -3.76
CA GLN A 123 -34.38 56.06 -3.42
C GLN A 123 -33.48 55.24 -4.38
N PRO A 124 -32.16 55.51 -4.42
CA PRO A 124 -31.25 54.70 -5.22
C PRO A 124 -31.26 53.23 -4.75
N ASN A 125 -30.94 52.30 -5.65
CA ASN A 125 -30.72 50.92 -5.26
C ASN A 125 -29.48 50.83 -4.37
N ILE A 126 -29.55 50.09 -3.26
CA ILE A 126 -28.42 49.96 -2.31
C ILE A 126 -28.03 48.49 -2.20
N LEU A 127 -26.80 48.17 -2.60
CA LEU A 127 -26.18 46.87 -2.40
C LEU A 127 -25.21 46.94 -1.24
N LEU A 128 -25.61 46.36 -0.10
CA LEU A 128 -24.81 46.33 1.13
C LEU A 128 -24.14 44.98 1.32
N TYR A 129 -22.82 44.97 1.38
CA TYR A 129 -21.99 43.77 1.54
C TYR A 129 -21.22 43.75 2.86
N ARG A 130 -21.11 42.56 3.45
CA ARG A 130 -20.32 42.30 4.66
C ARG A 130 -19.42 41.09 4.48
N ARG A 131 -18.11 41.30 4.53
CA ARG A 131 -17.14 40.22 4.60
C ARG A 131 -17.17 39.58 6.00
N ILE A 132 -17.18 38.25 6.05
CA ILE A 132 -17.24 37.49 7.32
C ILE A 132 -16.01 36.60 7.55
N ASP A 133 -14.91 36.87 6.85
CA ASP A 133 -13.64 36.20 7.09
C ASP A 133 -13.05 36.60 8.45
N PRO A 134 -12.44 35.66 9.20
CA PRO A 134 -11.81 35.95 10.47
C PRO A 134 -10.64 36.92 10.26
N ILE A 135 -10.50 37.87 11.18
CA ILE A 135 -9.37 38.79 11.19
C ILE A 135 -8.36 38.25 12.19
N GLU A 136 -7.17 37.92 11.73
CA GLU A 136 -6.07 37.51 12.60
C GLU A 136 -5.41 38.77 13.19
N LEU A 137 -5.71 39.06 14.45
CA LEU A 137 -5.11 40.16 15.20
C LEU A 137 -4.09 39.59 16.19
N SER A 138 -2.82 40.01 16.05
CA SER A 138 -1.79 39.66 17.03
C SER A 138 -1.98 40.47 18.31
N PRO A 139 -2.10 39.83 19.50
CA PRO A 139 -2.29 40.51 20.79
C PRO A 139 -1.18 41.52 21.12
N ASP A 140 0.02 41.31 20.58
CA ASP A 140 1.21 42.12 20.87
C ASP A 140 1.39 43.32 19.90
N SER A 141 0.49 43.48 18.93
CA SER A 141 0.58 44.57 17.94
C SER A 141 0.08 45.91 18.51
N ALA A 142 0.78 47.00 18.21
CA ALA A 142 0.34 48.36 18.58
C ALA A 142 -1.01 48.76 17.94
N GLU A 143 -1.46 48.01 16.93
CA GLU A 143 -2.72 48.21 16.22
C GLU A 143 -3.86 47.32 16.75
N TYR A 144 -3.62 46.48 17.76
CA TYR A 144 -4.60 45.56 18.33
C TYR A 144 -5.85 46.27 18.88
N GLU A 145 -5.65 47.20 19.83
CA GLU A 145 -6.74 47.95 20.46
C GLU A 145 -7.53 48.83 19.46
N PRO A 146 -6.88 49.65 18.59
CA PRO A 146 -7.60 50.39 17.56
C PRO A 146 -8.41 49.53 16.58
N SER A 147 -7.91 48.34 16.23
CA SER A 147 -8.59 47.41 15.32
C SER A 147 -9.81 46.75 15.97
N LEU A 148 -9.72 46.42 17.26
CA LEU A 148 -10.85 45.92 18.05
C LEU A 148 -11.95 46.97 18.19
N GLU A 149 -11.60 48.24 18.43
CA GLU A 149 -12.57 49.34 18.50
C GLU A 149 -13.32 49.50 17.17
N GLN A 150 -12.60 49.50 16.04
CA GLN A 150 -13.18 49.57 14.70
C GLN A 150 -14.11 48.39 14.41
N GLN A 151 -13.71 47.17 14.78
CA GLN A 151 -14.53 45.97 14.60
C GLN A 151 -15.82 46.03 15.44
N SER A 152 -15.72 46.56 16.67
CA SER A 152 -16.87 46.79 17.55
C SER A 152 -17.86 47.77 16.91
N LEU A 153 -17.38 48.86 16.29
CA LEU A 153 -18.22 49.83 15.58
C LEU A 153 -18.96 49.21 14.38
N VAL A 154 -18.29 48.39 13.57
CA VAL A 154 -18.94 47.66 12.45
C VAL A 154 -20.02 46.73 12.97
N ASN A 155 -19.74 45.99 14.06
CA ASN A 155 -20.73 45.11 14.68
C ASN A 155 -21.94 45.89 15.20
N GLN A 156 -21.73 47.04 15.85
CA GLN A 156 -22.81 47.92 16.31
C GLN A 156 -23.63 48.48 15.14
N PHE A 157 -22.98 48.86 14.03
CA PHE A 157 -23.66 49.32 12.83
C PHE A 157 -24.61 48.25 12.29
N PHE A 158 -24.14 47.02 12.06
CA PHE A 158 -25.01 45.94 11.57
C PHE A 158 -26.08 45.55 12.59
N LYS A 159 -25.79 45.58 13.89
CA LYS A 159 -26.79 45.30 14.94
C LYS A 159 -27.95 46.31 14.94
N ARG A 160 -27.69 47.58 14.60
CA ARG A 160 -28.77 48.59 14.44
C ARG A 160 -29.66 48.34 13.23
N LEU A 161 -29.15 47.62 12.23
CA LEU A 161 -29.91 47.21 11.05
C LEU A 161 -30.74 45.94 11.29
N GLU A 162 -30.60 45.26 12.43
CA GLU A 162 -31.37 44.06 12.81
C GLU A 162 -32.73 44.44 13.45
N SER A 163 -33.81 43.76 13.06
CA SER A 163 -35.15 43.86 13.66
C SER A 163 -35.27 43.00 14.93
N ASN A 164 -36.29 43.23 15.74
CA ASN A 164 -36.56 42.50 16.99
C ASN A 164 -36.77 40.97 16.83
N ASP A 165 -36.89 40.46 15.61
CA ASP A 165 -36.98 39.03 15.28
C ASP A 165 -35.65 38.41 14.78
N GLY A 166 -34.57 39.20 14.74
CA GLY A 166 -33.26 38.77 14.22
C GLY A 166 -33.12 38.89 12.69
N SER A 167 -34.12 39.39 11.97
CA SER A 167 -34.03 39.69 10.54
C SER A 167 -33.47 41.09 10.31
N LEU A 168 -32.49 41.25 9.42
CA LEU A 168 -31.99 42.56 9.03
C LEU A 168 -33.10 43.32 8.27
N LYS A 169 -33.37 44.57 8.66
CA LYS A 169 -34.33 45.50 8.03
C LYS A 169 -33.90 45.94 6.62
N GLY A 170 -32.83 45.36 6.08
CA GLY A 170 -32.33 45.47 4.72
C GLY A 170 -31.49 44.24 4.37
N PHE A 171 -31.51 43.82 3.11
CA PHE A 171 -30.79 42.65 2.61
C PHE A 171 -29.26 42.92 2.59
N CYS A 172 -28.56 42.60 3.67
CA CYS A 172 -27.09 42.57 3.68
C CYS A 172 -26.57 41.26 3.07
N ASN A 173 -25.75 41.36 2.04
CA ASN A 173 -25.08 40.25 1.40
C ASN A 173 -23.80 39.88 2.16
N LYS A 174 -23.75 38.68 2.74
CA LYS A 174 -22.57 38.17 3.45
C LYS A 174 -21.74 37.29 2.53
N TYR A 175 -20.42 37.46 2.53
CA TYR A 175 -19.49 36.69 1.69
C TYR A 175 -18.19 36.32 2.43
N ARG A 176 -17.53 35.26 1.94
CA ARG A 176 -16.19 34.80 2.37
C ARG A 176 -15.29 34.67 1.16
N GLY A 177 -14.09 35.22 1.25
CA GLY A 177 -13.17 35.23 0.12
C GLY A 177 -13.68 36.08 -1.06
N SER A 178 -12.76 36.43 -1.92
CA SER A 178 -12.98 37.46 -2.92
C SER A 178 -13.60 36.94 -4.24
N LYS A 179 -13.40 35.66 -4.57
CA LYS A 179 -14.08 34.98 -5.68
C LYS A 179 -15.60 34.92 -5.48
N ASN A 180 -16.03 34.56 -4.27
CA ASN A 180 -17.46 34.55 -3.91
C ASN A 180 -18.06 35.96 -4.00
N PHE A 181 -17.32 36.98 -3.55
CA PHE A 181 -17.73 38.37 -3.71
C PHE A 181 -17.89 38.76 -5.19
N ARG A 182 -16.91 38.44 -6.05
CA ARG A 182 -16.98 38.74 -7.49
C ARG A 182 -18.22 38.16 -8.14
N SER A 183 -18.45 36.86 -7.96
CA SER A 183 -19.61 36.18 -8.52
C SER A 183 -20.92 36.72 -7.98
N GLN A 184 -21.00 36.98 -6.67
CA GLN A 184 -22.19 37.53 -6.02
C GLN A 184 -22.48 38.95 -6.50
N PHE A 185 -21.48 39.84 -6.47
CA PHE A 185 -21.60 41.22 -6.95
C PHE A 185 -22.03 41.29 -8.41
N ARG A 186 -21.40 40.50 -9.29
CA ARG A 186 -21.77 40.44 -10.71
C ARG A 186 -23.23 40.05 -10.90
N ASN A 187 -23.70 39.02 -10.19
CA ASN A 187 -25.08 38.56 -10.28
C ASN A 187 -26.07 39.59 -9.73
N ASP A 188 -25.75 40.21 -8.59
CA ASP A 188 -26.58 41.25 -7.97
C ASP A 188 -26.68 42.48 -8.89
N LEU A 189 -25.55 42.93 -9.45
CA LEU A 189 -25.50 44.07 -10.39
C LEU A 189 -26.33 43.79 -11.64
N VAL A 190 -26.16 42.61 -12.25
CA VAL A 190 -26.98 42.21 -13.42
C VAL A 190 -28.46 42.11 -13.03
N GLY A 191 -28.77 41.61 -11.84
CA GLY A 191 -30.14 41.53 -11.33
C GLY A 191 -30.81 42.91 -11.22
N VAL A 192 -30.11 43.87 -10.61
CA VAL A 192 -30.58 45.27 -10.48
C VAL A 192 -30.79 45.89 -11.87
N LEU A 193 -29.81 45.75 -12.76
CA LEU A 193 -29.90 46.32 -14.11
C LEU A 193 -31.05 45.71 -14.93
N LYS A 194 -31.32 44.41 -14.80
CA LYS A 194 -32.44 43.76 -15.47
C LYS A 194 -33.80 44.16 -14.90
N MET A 195 -33.87 44.47 -13.60
CA MET A 195 -35.09 44.99 -12.98
C MET A 195 -35.41 46.40 -13.49
N GLU A 196 -34.40 47.26 -13.66
CA GLU A 196 -34.58 48.64 -14.11
C GLU A 196 -34.69 48.76 -15.63
N TYR A 197 -33.97 47.93 -16.38
CA TYR A 197 -33.89 47.93 -17.84
C TYR A 197 -34.18 46.54 -18.44
N PRO A 198 -35.44 46.07 -18.40
CA PRO A 198 -35.81 44.76 -18.92
C PRO A 198 -35.66 44.65 -20.45
N ASP A 199 -35.37 43.45 -20.94
CA ASP A 199 -35.16 43.17 -22.36
C ASP A 199 -36.38 43.53 -23.24
N ARG A 200 -36.15 44.34 -24.28
CA ARG A 200 -37.07 44.42 -25.42
C ARG A 200 -36.70 43.31 -26.42
N ASP A 201 -37.57 42.32 -26.52
CA ASP A 201 -37.59 41.18 -27.46
C ASP A 201 -36.52 40.08 -27.27
N SER A 202 -36.97 39.01 -26.60
CA SER A 202 -36.29 37.73 -26.33
C SER A 202 -35.91 36.88 -27.55
N LYS A 203 -36.05 37.39 -28.79
CA LYS A 203 -35.67 36.69 -30.02
C LYS A 203 -34.27 37.04 -30.54
N GLN A 204 -33.65 38.11 -30.06
CA GLN A 204 -32.30 38.49 -30.49
C GLN A 204 -31.19 38.02 -29.52
N SER A 205 -31.49 37.66 -28.27
CA SER A 205 -30.45 37.22 -27.33
C SER A 205 -29.82 35.86 -27.71
N SER A 206 -30.56 34.98 -28.39
CA SER A 206 -30.04 33.74 -28.98
C SER A 206 -29.15 33.96 -30.21
N LEU A 207 -29.25 35.13 -30.85
CA LEU A 207 -28.41 35.54 -31.98
C LEU A 207 -27.23 36.45 -31.56
N ARG A 208 -27.21 36.91 -30.30
CA ARG A 208 -26.11 37.72 -29.74
C ARG A 208 -25.22 36.94 -28.77
N SER A 209 -25.68 35.82 -28.20
CA SER A 209 -24.78 34.87 -27.51
C SER A 209 -23.70 34.29 -28.44
N SER A 210 -23.91 34.36 -29.75
CA SER A 210 -22.95 34.04 -30.81
C SER A 210 -22.01 35.19 -31.20
N LEU A 211 -22.13 36.38 -30.58
CA LEU A 211 -21.26 37.54 -30.84
C LEU A 211 -20.15 37.74 -29.79
N ASN A 212 -20.06 36.90 -28.75
CA ASN A 212 -18.79 36.71 -28.06
C ASN A 212 -17.86 35.98 -29.03
N LYS A 213 -17.04 36.75 -29.76
CA LYS A 213 -15.99 36.17 -30.61
C LYS A 213 -15.18 35.20 -29.75
N PRO A 214 -14.99 33.93 -30.17
CA PRO A 214 -14.05 33.05 -29.50
C PRO A 214 -12.68 33.74 -29.52
N THR A 215 -12.15 34.04 -28.34
CA THR A 215 -10.80 34.60 -28.18
C THR A 215 -9.75 33.54 -28.53
N LEU A 216 -10.07 32.25 -28.37
CA LEU A 216 -9.22 31.13 -28.76
C LEU A 216 -9.92 30.21 -29.79
N LYS A 217 -9.23 29.89 -30.88
CA LYS A 217 -9.68 28.93 -31.92
C LYS A 217 -9.03 27.53 -31.80
N CYS A 218 -8.36 27.25 -30.68
CA CYS A 218 -7.67 25.99 -30.44
C CYS A 218 -8.41 25.14 -29.40
N ASN A 219 -8.05 23.86 -29.31
CA ASN A 219 -8.55 22.96 -28.28
C ASN A 219 -8.20 23.53 -26.89
N PRO A 220 -9.21 23.83 -26.03
CA PRO A 220 -8.96 24.40 -24.72
C PRO A 220 -8.55 23.35 -23.67
N TYR A 221 -8.60 22.05 -24.01
CA TYR A 221 -8.30 20.96 -23.08
C TYR A 221 -6.99 20.25 -23.44
N MET A 222 -6.08 20.15 -22.48
CA MET A 222 -4.72 19.61 -22.66
C MET A 222 -4.62 18.09 -22.48
N GLY A 223 -5.75 17.40 -22.31
CA GLY A 223 -5.74 15.96 -22.12
C GLY A 223 -4.98 15.54 -20.87
N LEU A 224 -3.99 14.66 -21.04
CA LEU A 224 -3.12 14.19 -19.95
C LEU A 224 -1.90 15.09 -19.69
N ALA A 225 -1.63 16.06 -20.58
CA ALA A 225 -0.55 17.00 -20.38
C ALA A 225 -0.92 18.06 -19.32
N PRO A 226 0.05 18.53 -18.51
CA PRO A 226 -0.19 19.65 -17.62
C PRO A 226 -0.44 20.94 -18.42
N TYR A 227 -1.23 21.85 -17.86
CA TYR A 227 -1.38 23.19 -18.43
C TYR A 227 -0.11 23.98 -18.12
N SER A 228 0.41 24.70 -19.11
CA SER A 228 1.55 25.60 -18.94
C SER A 228 1.08 27.05 -18.89
N GLU A 229 2.01 27.99 -18.67
CA GLU A 229 1.74 29.42 -18.73
C GLU A 229 1.08 29.85 -20.06
N LEU A 230 1.37 29.17 -21.18
CA LEU A 230 0.76 29.45 -22.48
C LEU A 230 -0.76 29.20 -22.51
N GLN A 231 -1.27 28.38 -21.58
CA GLN A 231 -2.69 28.04 -21.47
C GLN A 231 -3.35 28.69 -20.25
N ALA A 232 -2.75 29.75 -19.68
CA ALA A 232 -3.31 30.47 -18.54
C ALA A 232 -4.73 30.98 -18.80
N ASP A 233 -5.03 31.42 -20.02
CA ASP A 233 -6.34 31.98 -20.40
C ASP A 233 -7.46 30.92 -20.49
N VAL A 234 -7.11 29.63 -20.45
CA VAL A 234 -8.06 28.51 -20.44
C VAL A 234 -7.97 27.68 -19.16
N PHE A 235 -7.21 28.12 -18.15
CA PHE A 235 -7.07 27.44 -16.87
C PHE A 235 -8.04 28.04 -15.84
N TYR A 236 -9.04 27.26 -15.41
CA TYR A 236 -10.14 27.71 -14.55
C TYR A 236 -10.43 26.74 -13.40
N GLY A 237 -11.19 27.20 -12.40
CA GLY A 237 -11.70 26.36 -11.30
C GLY A 237 -10.66 26.03 -10.22
N ARG A 238 -9.55 26.76 -10.19
CA ARG A 238 -8.52 26.68 -9.13
C ARG A 238 -8.15 28.04 -8.55
N ASP A 239 -9.00 29.04 -8.76
CA ASP A 239 -8.72 30.43 -8.39
C ASP A 239 -8.53 30.59 -6.87
N ASP A 240 -9.32 29.88 -6.05
CA ASP A 240 -9.21 29.96 -4.59
C ASP A 240 -7.84 29.45 -4.11
N GLU A 241 -7.36 28.35 -4.69
CA GLU A 241 -6.03 27.81 -4.38
C GLU A 241 -4.90 28.71 -4.90
N ILE A 242 -5.09 29.34 -6.07
CA ILE A 242 -4.14 30.31 -6.62
C ILE A 242 -4.06 31.54 -5.72
N ASP A 243 -5.19 32.09 -5.27
CA ASP A 243 -5.25 33.28 -4.41
C ASP A 243 -4.49 33.03 -3.10
N VAL A 244 -4.70 31.86 -2.46
CA VAL A 244 -3.97 31.49 -1.23
C VAL A 244 -2.46 31.38 -1.47
N LEU A 245 -2.05 30.76 -2.58
CA LEU A 245 -0.63 30.61 -2.92
C LEU A 245 0.02 31.95 -3.27
N GLU A 246 -0.69 32.81 -4.00
CA GLU A 246 -0.25 34.17 -4.33
C GLU A 246 -0.06 34.99 -3.04
N ASP A 247 -1.03 34.98 -2.13
CA ASP A 247 -0.97 35.70 -0.86
C ASP A 247 0.21 35.25 0.00
N LYS A 248 0.47 33.93 0.07
CA LYS A 248 1.64 33.39 0.78
C LYS A 248 2.94 33.99 0.25
N ILE A 249 3.14 33.95 -1.07
CA ILE A 249 4.36 34.44 -1.71
C ILE A 249 4.50 35.97 -1.56
N ARG A 250 3.40 36.71 -1.75
CA ARG A 250 3.39 38.17 -1.61
C ARG A 250 3.67 38.63 -0.18
N ASN A 251 3.20 37.89 0.83
CA ASN A 251 3.46 38.19 2.24
C ASN A 251 4.88 37.83 2.70
N GLY A 252 5.77 37.44 1.78
CA GLY A 252 7.19 37.22 2.09
C GLY A 252 7.53 35.81 2.54
N ILE A 253 6.67 34.83 2.27
CA ILE A 253 7.03 33.42 2.41
C ILE A 253 7.97 33.05 1.25
N ASN A 254 9.21 32.71 1.59
CA ASN A 254 10.28 32.44 0.62
C ASN A 254 10.27 31.01 0.09
N CYS A 255 9.51 30.10 0.70
CA CYS A 255 9.32 28.75 0.18
C CYS A 255 7.92 28.21 0.46
N VAL A 256 7.27 27.67 -0.57
CA VAL A 256 5.97 27.02 -0.47
C VAL A 256 6.02 25.65 -1.16
N ALA A 257 5.62 24.59 -0.44
CA ALA A 257 5.47 23.26 -1.01
C ALA A 257 4.01 22.97 -1.37
N ILE A 258 3.70 22.82 -2.65
CA ILE A 258 2.41 22.37 -3.17
C ILE A 258 2.38 20.85 -3.15
N VAL A 259 1.67 20.28 -2.18
CA VAL A 259 1.65 18.84 -1.90
C VAL A 259 0.29 18.25 -2.24
N GLY A 260 0.24 17.13 -2.94
CA GLY A 260 -1.06 16.52 -3.31
C GLY A 260 -0.93 15.21 -4.07
N ALA A 261 -2.04 14.48 -4.20
CA ALA A 261 -2.09 13.21 -4.91
C ALA A 261 -1.64 13.32 -6.39
N SER A 262 -1.23 12.20 -6.99
CA SER A 262 -0.90 12.20 -8.42
C SER A 262 -2.13 12.56 -9.26
N GLY A 263 -1.98 13.51 -10.18
CA GLY A 263 -3.09 13.97 -11.03
C GLY A 263 -4.03 14.98 -10.38
N SER A 264 -3.76 15.49 -9.17
CA SER A 264 -4.57 16.55 -8.55
C SER A 264 -4.45 17.93 -9.23
N GLY A 265 -3.50 18.08 -10.15
CA GLY A 265 -3.26 19.31 -10.91
C GLY A 265 -2.16 20.22 -10.35
N LYS A 266 -1.24 19.70 -9.51
CA LYS A 266 -0.14 20.50 -8.91
C LYS A 266 0.69 21.28 -9.93
N SER A 267 1.17 20.61 -10.97
CA SER A 267 1.97 21.24 -12.03
C SER A 267 1.15 22.31 -12.76
N SER A 268 -0.08 22.00 -13.18
CA SER A 268 -0.97 23.00 -13.80
C SER A 268 -1.27 24.20 -12.89
N LEU A 269 -1.47 23.97 -11.59
CA LEU A 269 -1.71 25.03 -10.61
C LEU A 269 -0.52 25.98 -10.50
N ALA A 270 0.71 25.44 -10.43
CA ALA A 270 1.92 26.24 -10.37
C ALA A 270 2.19 26.98 -11.69
N LEU A 271 2.11 26.28 -12.82
CA LEU A 271 2.55 26.80 -14.12
C LEU A 271 1.52 27.67 -14.84
N ALA A 272 0.25 27.26 -14.85
CA ALA A 272 -0.82 27.96 -15.56
C ALA A 272 -1.66 28.87 -14.63
N GLY A 273 -1.65 28.61 -13.32
CA GLY A 273 -2.36 29.41 -12.33
C GLY A 273 -1.47 30.48 -11.69
N LEU A 274 -0.51 30.03 -10.87
CA LEU A 274 0.28 30.89 -9.99
C LEU A 274 1.26 31.80 -10.74
N ILE A 275 2.08 31.26 -11.65
CA ILE A 275 3.08 32.03 -12.40
C ILE A 275 2.45 33.21 -13.17
N PRO A 276 1.41 33.01 -14.00
CA PRO A 276 0.79 34.10 -14.75
C PRO A 276 0.15 35.16 -13.85
N ARG A 277 -0.39 34.74 -12.71
CA ARG A 277 -1.00 35.64 -11.73
C ARG A 277 0.03 36.57 -11.08
N LEU A 278 1.16 36.01 -10.66
CA LEU A 278 2.29 36.79 -10.13
C LEU A 278 2.85 37.76 -11.18
N ARG A 279 2.90 37.36 -12.47
CA ARG A 279 3.37 38.22 -13.57
C ARG A 279 2.43 39.42 -13.79
N LYS A 280 1.12 39.18 -13.82
CA LYS A 280 0.11 40.27 -13.91
C LYS A 280 0.11 41.18 -12.69
N SER A 281 0.48 40.67 -11.52
CA SER A 281 0.64 41.47 -10.29
C SER A 281 1.77 42.52 -10.43
N HIS A 282 2.88 42.14 -11.08
CA HIS A 282 3.98 43.08 -11.39
C HIS A 282 3.52 44.22 -12.30
N GLU A 283 2.78 43.91 -13.37
CA GLU A 283 2.24 44.92 -14.31
C GLU A 283 1.37 45.98 -13.63
N ARG A 284 0.83 45.67 -12.45
CA ARG A 284 0.01 46.55 -11.59
C ARG A 284 0.81 47.25 -10.48
N GLY A 285 2.14 47.28 -10.58
CA GLY A 285 3.05 47.91 -9.61
C GLY A 285 3.51 47.00 -8.46
N GLY A 286 3.37 45.68 -8.61
CA GLY A 286 3.79 44.67 -7.64
C GLY A 286 5.30 44.37 -7.64
N VAL A 287 5.67 43.23 -7.07
CA VAL A 287 7.04 42.66 -7.10
C VAL A 287 7.33 42.18 -8.52
N ASP A 288 8.51 42.51 -9.07
CA ASP A 288 8.96 41.95 -10.35
C ASP A 288 9.60 40.58 -10.12
N TYR A 289 9.09 39.54 -10.77
CA TYR A 289 9.61 38.19 -10.62
C TYR A 289 10.39 37.76 -11.86
N HIS A 290 11.65 37.38 -11.68
CA HIS A 290 12.38 36.56 -12.64
C HIS A 290 12.00 35.10 -12.43
N TYR A 291 11.73 34.35 -13.51
CA TYR A 291 11.21 32.99 -13.40
C TYR A 291 12.29 31.98 -13.79
N LEU A 292 12.53 31.00 -12.92
CA LEU A 292 13.33 29.81 -13.22
C LEU A 292 12.46 28.57 -12.99
N LEU A 293 12.02 27.95 -14.08
CA LEU A 293 11.27 26.70 -14.05
C LEU A 293 12.20 25.54 -14.33
N THR A 294 12.19 24.53 -13.46
CA THR A 294 12.97 23.31 -13.69
C THR A 294 12.27 22.07 -13.14
N GLN A 295 12.70 20.90 -13.60
CA GLN A 295 12.27 19.59 -13.12
C GLN A 295 13.53 18.74 -12.91
N PRO A 296 13.64 17.95 -11.83
CA PRO A 296 14.84 17.13 -11.58
C PRO A 296 15.18 16.15 -12.70
N SER A 297 14.17 15.66 -13.42
CA SER A 297 14.34 14.75 -14.55
C SER A 297 14.83 15.44 -15.84
N ALA A 298 14.91 16.77 -15.88
CA ALA A 298 15.38 17.49 -17.05
C ALA A 298 16.88 17.21 -17.29
N PRO A 299 17.32 17.01 -18.55
CA PRO A 299 18.72 16.72 -18.87
C PRO A 299 19.70 17.78 -18.34
N ASP A 300 19.24 19.03 -18.31
CA ASP A 300 20.05 20.18 -17.93
C ASP A 300 19.96 20.48 -16.41
N PHE A 301 19.17 19.73 -15.63
CA PHE A 301 19.06 19.95 -14.18
C PHE A 301 20.40 19.77 -13.48
N LEU A 302 21.10 18.67 -13.77
CA LEU A 302 22.40 18.42 -13.18
C LEU A 302 23.42 19.45 -13.67
N THR A 303 23.50 19.72 -14.98
CA THR A 303 24.57 20.54 -15.58
C THR A 303 24.36 22.05 -15.47
N GLU A 304 23.12 22.55 -15.49
CA GLU A 304 22.82 23.98 -15.45
C GLU A 304 22.29 24.46 -14.09
N PHE A 305 21.53 23.63 -13.37
CA PHE A 305 20.97 24.01 -12.06
C PHE A 305 21.90 23.58 -10.90
N LEU A 306 22.49 22.38 -10.96
CA LEU A 306 23.42 21.92 -9.91
C LEU A 306 24.89 22.23 -10.22
N ASP A 307 25.31 22.18 -11.49
CA ASP A 307 26.72 22.30 -11.92
C ASP A 307 27.12 23.71 -12.41
N GLN A 308 26.31 24.74 -12.17
CA GLN A 308 26.79 26.14 -12.16
C GLN A 308 27.96 26.37 -11.15
N GLN A 309 28.32 25.33 -10.40
CA GLN A 309 29.55 25.14 -9.64
C GLN A 309 30.82 24.92 -10.47
N THR A 310 31.23 25.89 -11.28
CA THR A 310 32.69 26.06 -11.45
C THR A 310 33.23 27.43 -11.09
N ASN A 311 32.44 28.44 -10.69
CA ASN A 311 33.01 29.62 -10.02
C ASN A 311 32.06 30.59 -9.26
N GLN A 312 30.76 30.33 -9.09
CA GLN A 312 29.84 31.28 -8.43
C GLN A 312 28.85 30.60 -7.46
N ALA A 313 28.65 31.20 -6.28
CA ALA A 313 27.59 30.80 -5.35
C ALA A 313 26.21 31.24 -5.89
N TRP A 314 25.10 30.60 -5.49
CA TRP A 314 23.76 31.07 -5.87
C TRP A 314 23.52 32.52 -5.45
N ALA A 315 24.15 32.98 -4.37
CA ALA A 315 24.17 34.38 -3.98
C ALA A 315 24.69 35.32 -5.09
N SER A 316 25.74 34.96 -5.81
CA SER A 316 26.26 35.74 -6.94
C SER A 316 25.40 35.65 -8.19
N ILE A 317 24.75 34.51 -8.44
CA ILE A 317 23.80 34.35 -9.55
C ILE A 317 22.55 35.22 -9.32
N ILE A 318 22.02 35.20 -8.09
CA ILE A 318 20.92 36.06 -7.65
C ILE A 318 21.30 37.54 -7.77
N ASP A 319 22.49 37.93 -7.29
CA ASP A 319 22.97 39.33 -7.40
C ASP A 319 23.24 39.75 -8.86
N GLY A 320 23.58 38.81 -9.76
CA GLY A 320 23.78 39.07 -11.19
C GLY A 320 22.47 39.16 -11.98
N LEU A 321 21.46 38.36 -11.62
CA LEU A 321 20.14 38.38 -12.24
C LEU A 321 19.29 39.56 -11.76
N LEU A 322 19.39 39.92 -10.48
CA LEU A 322 18.60 40.99 -9.85
C LEU A 322 19.45 42.27 -9.77
N THR A 323 19.45 43.02 -10.88
CA THR A 323 20.42 44.09 -11.18
C THR A 323 20.36 45.31 -10.24
N ASP A 324 19.24 45.58 -9.58
CA ASP A 324 19.12 46.67 -8.61
C ASP A 324 18.73 46.15 -7.21
N LYS A 325 19.55 46.46 -6.19
CA LYS A 325 19.28 46.11 -4.78
C LYS A 325 18.19 46.97 -4.14
N LYS A 326 17.79 48.07 -4.78
CA LYS A 326 16.66 48.94 -4.37
C LYS A 326 15.35 48.64 -5.11
N SER A 327 15.41 47.84 -6.17
CA SER A 327 14.24 47.36 -6.92
C SER A 327 13.49 46.28 -6.14
N ASN A 328 12.18 46.19 -6.33
CA ASN A 328 11.33 45.13 -5.78
C ASN A 328 11.42 43.84 -6.61
N GLU A 329 12.60 43.58 -7.19
CA GLU A 329 12.95 42.41 -7.99
C GLU A 329 13.21 41.18 -7.10
N ARG A 330 12.53 40.07 -7.41
CA ARG A 330 12.69 38.76 -6.80
C ARG A 330 12.88 37.67 -7.85
N LEU A 331 13.48 36.55 -7.47
CA LEU A 331 13.58 35.35 -8.30
C LEU A 331 12.54 34.32 -7.82
N LEU A 332 11.57 33.96 -8.67
CA LEU A 332 10.68 32.83 -8.45
C LEU A 332 11.29 31.57 -9.06
N VAL A 333 11.71 30.63 -8.22
CA VAL A 333 12.18 29.31 -8.63
C VAL A 333 11.05 28.32 -8.46
N VAL A 334 10.66 27.62 -9.53
CA VAL A 334 9.66 26.55 -9.49
C VAL A 334 10.35 25.24 -9.80
N ILE A 335 10.41 24.34 -8.82
CA ILE A 335 10.87 22.96 -9.00
C ILE A 335 9.63 22.08 -9.03
N ASP A 336 9.24 21.68 -10.23
CA ASP A 336 8.11 20.78 -10.43
C ASP A 336 8.58 19.31 -10.30
N GLN A 337 7.76 18.46 -9.67
CA GLN A 337 8.06 17.06 -9.36
C GLN A 337 9.32 16.90 -8.49
N ALA A 338 9.36 17.60 -7.35
CA ALA A 338 10.48 17.54 -6.41
C ALA A 338 10.76 16.11 -5.88
N GLU A 339 9.78 15.20 -5.92
CA GLU A 339 9.99 13.79 -5.58
C GLU A 339 11.04 13.08 -6.46
N GLU A 340 11.30 13.56 -7.67
CA GLU A 340 12.29 13.01 -8.58
C GLU A 340 13.72 13.17 -8.04
N LEU A 341 13.96 14.11 -7.11
CA LEU A 341 15.23 14.29 -6.41
C LEU A 341 15.65 13.03 -5.62
N LEU A 342 14.67 12.23 -5.18
CA LEU A 342 14.92 10.99 -4.44
C LEU A 342 15.60 9.91 -5.30
N LYS A 343 15.57 10.05 -6.63
CA LYS A 343 16.20 9.11 -7.57
C LYS A 343 17.70 9.35 -7.76
N PHE A 344 18.21 10.51 -7.32
CA PHE A 344 19.62 10.85 -7.46
C PHE A 344 20.52 10.07 -6.48
N SER A 345 21.82 10.03 -6.79
CA SER A 345 22.81 9.50 -5.87
C SER A 345 22.90 10.35 -4.60
N VAL A 346 23.40 9.77 -3.51
CA VAL A 346 23.56 10.48 -2.23
C VAL A 346 24.38 11.76 -2.39
N GLU A 347 25.44 11.71 -3.20
CA GLU A 347 26.33 12.85 -3.46
C GLU A 347 25.60 13.99 -4.22
N GLU A 348 24.71 13.65 -5.14
CA GLU A 348 23.88 14.62 -5.87
C GLU A 348 22.78 15.19 -4.98
N GLN A 349 22.17 14.36 -4.12
CA GLN A 349 21.17 14.79 -3.13
C GLN A 349 21.76 15.81 -2.14
N ASP A 350 22.97 15.59 -1.64
CA ASP A 350 23.69 16.54 -0.77
C ASP A 350 23.92 17.88 -1.48
N ARG A 351 24.23 17.87 -2.78
CA ARG A 351 24.39 19.09 -3.59
C ARG A 351 23.06 19.83 -3.75
N VAL A 352 21.99 19.11 -4.06
CA VAL A 352 20.62 19.67 -4.16
C VAL A 352 20.26 20.34 -2.84
N ALA A 353 20.44 19.65 -1.71
CA ALA A 353 20.13 20.17 -0.39
C ALA A 353 20.87 21.49 -0.11
N SER A 354 22.16 21.54 -0.44
CA SER A 354 22.96 22.77 -0.34
C SER A 354 22.40 23.90 -1.20
N VAL A 355 21.93 23.62 -2.42
CA VAL A 355 21.35 24.63 -3.32
C VAL A 355 20.01 25.14 -2.79
N LEU A 356 19.11 24.23 -2.40
CA LEU A 356 17.81 24.59 -1.83
C LEU A 356 17.97 25.47 -0.59
N ASN A 357 18.92 25.13 0.29
CA ASN A 357 19.24 25.93 1.47
C ASN A 357 19.71 27.35 1.10
N GLN A 358 20.57 27.50 0.08
CA GLN A 358 21.01 28.83 -0.39
C GLN A 358 19.87 29.66 -0.97
N LEU A 359 18.96 29.02 -1.74
CA LEU A 359 17.82 29.70 -2.34
C LEU A 359 16.85 30.20 -1.27
N ILE A 360 16.50 29.37 -0.29
CA ILE A 360 15.47 29.69 0.71
C ILE A 360 15.99 30.69 1.75
N ALA A 361 17.29 30.66 2.06
CA ALA A 361 17.93 31.66 2.93
C ALA A 361 17.92 33.08 2.33
N SER A 362 17.71 33.22 1.02
CA SER A 362 17.64 34.52 0.35
C SER A 362 16.24 35.12 0.42
N SER A 363 16.11 36.31 1.02
CA SER A 363 14.85 37.08 1.04
C SER A 363 14.43 37.65 -0.32
N ARG A 364 15.28 37.46 -1.35
CA ARG A 364 15.01 37.86 -2.74
C ARG A 364 14.57 36.68 -3.61
N VAL A 365 14.42 35.49 -3.04
CA VAL A 365 14.00 34.29 -3.75
C VAL A 365 12.68 33.78 -3.16
N SER A 366 11.77 33.40 -4.04
CA SER A 366 10.58 32.63 -3.69
C SER A 366 10.69 31.27 -4.37
N LEU A 367 10.70 30.19 -3.58
CA LEU A 367 10.81 28.83 -4.06
C LEU A 367 9.44 28.13 -3.98
N VAL A 368 8.96 27.60 -5.10
CA VAL A 368 7.77 26.77 -5.16
C VAL A 368 8.18 25.35 -5.52
N LEU A 369 7.87 24.40 -4.63
CA LEU A 369 8.09 22.99 -4.86
C LEU A 369 6.74 22.34 -5.14
N THR A 370 6.62 21.52 -6.19
CA THR A 370 5.48 20.59 -6.28
C THR A 370 5.95 19.21 -5.86
N CYS A 371 5.18 18.55 -5.00
CA CYS A 371 5.53 17.21 -4.52
C CYS A 371 4.28 16.34 -4.34
N ARG A 372 4.44 15.04 -4.49
CA ARG A 372 3.40 14.10 -4.05
C ARG A 372 3.35 13.97 -2.53
N THR A 373 2.14 13.83 -1.99
CA THR A 373 1.91 13.72 -0.53
C THR A 373 2.66 12.55 0.10
N ASP A 374 2.79 11.47 -0.64
CA ASP A 374 3.32 10.19 -0.17
C ASP A 374 4.85 10.08 -0.28
N LEU A 375 5.50 11.04 -0.94
CA LEU A 375 6.97 11.21 -1.00
C LEU A 375 7.47 12.50 -0.33
N TYR A 376 6.55 13.34 0.13
CA TYR A 376 6.90 14.66 0.67
C TYR A 376 7.79 14.58 1.90
N ALA A 377 7.56 13.60 2.79
CA ALA A 377 8.41 13.40 3.96
C ALA A 377 9.86 13.08 3.57
N ASP A 378 10.06 12.18 2.60
CA ASP A 378 11.40 11.82 2.13
C ASP A 378 12.10 12.99 1.44
N VAL A 379 11.37 13.83 0.67
CA VAL A 379 11.92 15.04 0.05
C VAL A 379 12.33 16.07 1.11
N VAL A 380 11.51 16.24 2.15
CA VAL A 380 11.83 17.11 3.28
C VAL A 380 13.06 16.59 4.04
N ASP A 381 13.24 15.27 4.10
CA ASP A 381 14.40 14.64 4.74
C ASP A 381 15.73 14.86 4.01
N LEU A 382 15.70 15.31 2.76
CA LEU A 382 16.88 15.81 2.05
C LEU A 382 17.38 17.14 2.60
N CYS A 383 16.50 17.93 3.25
CA CYS A 383 16.83 19.26 3.74
C CYS A 383 17.35 19.23 5.19
N ASP A 384 18.03 20.29 5.62
CA ASP A 384 18.48 20.41 7.02
C ASP A 384 17.31 20.66 8.01
N ASP A 385 17.60 20.56 9.32
CA ASP A 385 16.57 20.65 10.36
C ASP A 385 15.82 22.00 10.36
N GLY A 386 16.50 23.10 10.02
CA GLY A 386 15.88 24.43 9.94
C GLY A 386 14.92 24.51 8.76
N MET A 387 15.31 23.94 7.63
CA MET A 387 14.49 23.89 6.43
C MET A 387 13.29 22.96 6.57
N ARG A 388 13.49 21.81 7.22
CA ARG A 388 12.42 20.86 7.53
C ARG A 388 11.30 21.55 8.30
N ALA A 389 11.63 22.33 9.33
CA ALA A 389 10.65 23.12 10.08
C ALA A 389 9.96 24.16 9.19
N TYR A 390 10.72 24.89 8.37
CA TYR A 390 10.19 25.92 7.48
C TYR A 390 9.21 25.35 6.44
N LEU A 391 9.55 24.23 5.80
CA LEU A 391 8.70 23.56 4.82
C LEU A 391 7.43 22.99 5.45
N GLN A 392 7.52 22.44 6.67
CA GLN A 392 6.36 21.94 7.42
C GLN A 392 5.34 23.04 7.70
N GLU A 393 5.78 24.25 8.08
CA GLU A 393 4.91 25.40 8.31
C GLU A 393 4.34 25.99 7.00
N ASN A 394 5.10 25.89 5.90
CA ASN A 394 4.76 26.52 4.62
C ASN A 394 4.31 25.52 3.53
N THR A 395 3.65 24.45 3.94
CA THR A 395 3.03 23.49 3.01
C THR A 395 1.62 23.96 2.60
N PHE A 396 1.26 23.71 1.33
CA PHE A 396 -0.08 23.86 0.79
C PHE A 396 -0.56 22.51 0.26
N ILE A 397 -1.56 21.91 0.91
CA ILE A 397 -2.12 20.62 0.51
C ILE A 397 -3.20 20.84 -0.56
N LEU A 398 -2.91 20.48 -1.80
CA LEU A 398 -3.84 20.55 -2.92
C LEU A 398 -4.84 19.39 -2.87
N ALA A 399 -6.06 19.71 -2.49
CA ALA A 399 -7.19 18.78 -2.50
C ALA A 399 -7.78 18.58 -3.91
N ALA A 400 -8.58 17.52 -4.05
CA ALA A 400 -9.46 17.37 -5.21
C ALA A 400 -10.41 18.58 -5.30
N PRO A 401 -10.72 19.08 -6.50
CA PRO A 401 -11.57 20.26 -6.65
C PRO A 401 -12.99 19.96 -6.19
N SER A 402 -13.68 20.98 -5.68
CA SER A 402 -15.10 20.89 -5.35
C SER A 402 -15.93 20.62 -6.62
N VAL A 403 -17.20 20.21 -6.44
CA VAL A 403 -18.13 20.02 -7.57
C VAL A 403 -18.30 21.30 -8.37
N GLU A 404 -18.37 22.45 -7.70
CA GLU A 404 -18.47 23.78 -8.34
C GLU A 404 -17.22 24.09 -9.17
N ASN A 405 -16.04 23.90 -8.59
CA ASN A 405 -14.77 24.09 -9.29
C ASN A 405 -14.60 23.10 -10.46
N MET A 406 -15.12 21.88 -10.34
CA MET A 406 -15.12 20.90 -11.43
C MET A 406 -16.06 21.32 -12.58
N ILE A 407 -17.20 21.93 -12.28
CA ILE A 407 -18.08 22.53 -13.31
C ILE A 407 -17.34 23.64 -14.04
N ASP A 408 -16.59 24.48 -13.33
CA ASP A 408 -15.79 25.55 -13.95
C ASP A 408 -14.66 25.00 -14.82
N ILE A 409 -13.93 23.99 -14.34
CA ILE A 409 -12.91 23.27 -15.11
C ILE A 409 -13.49 22.69 -16.41
N ILE A 410 -14.75 22.24 -16.39
CA ILE A 410 -15.42 21.71 -17.59
C ILE A 410 -15.91 22.85 -18.49
N ARG A 411 -16.64 23.84 -17.98
CA ARG A 411 -17.39 24.79 -18.80
C ARG A 411 -16.59 26.01 -19.25
N GLN A 412 -15.73 26.56 -18.39
CA GLN A 412 -15.08 27.83 -18.67
C GLN A 412 -14.05 27.72 -19.81
N PRO A 413 -13.20 26.67 -19.91
CA PRO A 413 -12.31 26.50 -21.05
C PRO A 413 -13.09 26.35 -22.37
N ALA A 414 -14.17 25.56 -22.38
CA ALA A 414 -15.07 25.44 -23.52
C ALA A 414 -15.64 26.80 -23.92
N ARG A 415 -16.16 27.56 -22.96
CA ARG A 415 -16.73 28.89 -23.21
C ARG A 415 -15.70 29.86 -23.79
N ALA A 416 -14.46 29.85 -23.30
CA ALA A 416 -13.37 30.67 -23.82
C ALA A 416 -13.02 30.32 -25.28
N ALA A 417 -13.16 29.05 -25.65
CA ALA A 417 -13.02 28.56 -27.04
C ALA A 417 -14.29 28.71 -27.90
N GLY A 418 -15.37 29.31 -27.37
CA GLY A 418 -16.65 29.46 -28.07
C GLY A 418 -17.49 28.19 -28.17
N ILE A 419 -17.22 27.20 -27.33
CA ILE A 419 -17.91 25.90 -27.28
C ILE A 419 -18.97 25.94 -26.18
N SER A 420 -20.19 25.51 -26.50
CA SER A 420 -21.24 25.30 -25.51
C SER A 420 -21.20 23.88 -24.94
N VAL A 421 -21.47 23.68 -23.65
CA VAL A 421 -21.49 22.35 -23.02
C VAL A 421 -22.86 22.11 -22.41
N ASP A 422 -23.56 21.07 -22.84
CA ASP A 422 -24.87 20.69 -22.32
C ASP A 422 -24.77 20.23 -20.84
N ASP A 423 -25.66 20.74 -19.99
CA ASP A 423 -25.80 20.37 -18.58
C ASP A 423 -25.89 18.86 -18.36
N LYS A 424 -26.51 18.13 -19.29
CA LYS A 424 -26.59 16.67 -19.22
C LYS A 424 -25.23 16.00 -19.38
N VAL A 425 -24.34 16.56 -20.19
CA VAL A 425 -22.96 16.07 -20.35
C VAL A 425 -22.18 16.35 -19.08
N VAL A 426 -22.26 17.57 -18.53
CA VAL A 426 -21.62 17.94 -17.26
C VAL A 426 -22.07 16.99 -16.14
N GLY A 427 -23.38 16.77 -16.00
CA GLY A 427 -23.93 15.86 -14.99
C GLY A 427 -23.48 14.41 -15.16
N ARG A 428 -23.30 13.93 -16.40
CA ARG A 428 -22.75 12.58 -16.67
C ARG A 428 -21.29 12.47 -16.26
N ILE A 429 -20.46 13.47 -16.61
CA ILE A 429 -19.05 13.51 -16.23
C ILE A 429 -18.91 13.50 -14.71
N LEU A 430 -19.59 14.42 -14.02
CA LEU A 430 -19.52 14.52 -12.55
C LEU A 430 -19.93 13.21 -11.87
N LYS A 431 -21.01 12.58 -12.32
CA LYS A 431 -21.47 11.30 -11.78
C LYS A 431 -20.49 10.15 -12.02
N SER A 432 -19.83 10.13 -13.18
CA SER A 432 -18.86 9.07 -13.52
C SER A 432 -17.57 9.15 -12.70
N PHE A 433 -17.26 10.30 -12.11
CA PHE A 433 -16.04 10.52 -11.35
C PHE A 433 -16.28 10.82 -9.85
N GLU A 434 -17.53 10.69 -9.39
CA GLU A 434 -17.91 10.91 -8.01
C GLU A 434 -17.14 9.96 -7.06
N GLY A 435 -16.48 10.53 -6.04
CA GLY A 435 -15.67 9.77 -5.07
C GLY A 435 -14.24 9.43 -5.52
N ASN A 436 -13.85 9.76 -6.76
CA ASN A 436 -12.47 9.52 -7.24
C ASN A 436 -11.59 10.76 -7.07
N ARG A 437 -10.58 10.67 -6.18
CA ARG A 437 -9.65 11.77 -5.88
C ARG A 437 -8.69 12.12 -7.03
N ASN A 438 -8.50 11.23 -8.01
CA ASN A 438 -7.56 11.37 -9.13
C ASN A 438 -8.27 11.48 -10.49
N ALA A 439 -9.52 11.98 -10.51
CA ALA A 439 -10.35 12.02 -11.71
C ALA A 439 -9.92 13.06 -12.76
N LEU A 440 -9.24 14.14 -12.35
CA LEU A 440 -8.98 15.30 -13.19
C LEU A 440 -8.28 15.00 -14.53
N PRO A 441 -7.22 14.18 -14.59
CA PRO A 441 -6.56 13.87 -15.86
C PRO A 441 -7.48 13.15 -16.84
N LEU A 442 -8.33 12.25 -16.34
CA LEU A 442 -9.31 11.52 -17.17
C LEU A 442 -10.44 12.44 -17.63
N VAL A 443 -10.89 13.37 -16.79
CA VAL A 443 -11.85 14.41 -17.19
C VAL A 443 -11.27 15.28 -18.30
N SER A 444 -10.05 15.77 -18.15
CA SER A 444 -9.35 16.57 -19.17
C SER A 444 -9.17 15.79 -20.48
N PHE A 445 -8.80 14.51 -20.40
CA PHE A 445 -8.69 13.63 -21.56
C PHE A 445 -10.03 13.37 -22.25
N LEU A 446 -11.10 13.13 -21.50
CA LEU A 446 -12.45 13.01 -22.06
C LEU A 446 -12.89 14.29 -22.79
N LEU A 447 -12.62 15.46 -22.21
CA LEU A 447 -12.96 16.75 -22.81
C LEU A 447 -12.15 17.02 -24.08
N GLU A 448 -10.87 16.63 -24.11
CA GLU A 448 -10.06 16.62 -25.32
C GLU A 448 -10.65 15.69 -26.40
N GLN A 449 -11.06 14.48 -26.04
CA GLN A 449 -11.68 13.55 -26.99
C GLN A 449 -13.04 14.05 -27.50
N LEU A 450 -13.84 14.68 -26.64
CA LEU A 450 -15.07 15.38 -27.03
C LEU A 450 -14.79 16.49 -28.03
N TYR A 451 -13.73 17.27 -27.81
CA TYR A 451 -13.28 18.29 -28.76
C TYR A 451 -12.91 17.65 -30.10
N GLN A 452 -12.06 16.62 -30.10
CA GLN A 452 -11.57 15.97 -31.31
C GLN A 452 -12.65 15.25 -32.13
N THR A 453 -13.72 14.77 -31.48
CA THR A 453 -14.80 14.00 -32.13
C THR A 453 -16.02 14.83 -32.50
N SER A 454 -16.11 16.07 -32.01
CA SER A 454 -17.14 17.06 -32.38
C SER A 454 -16.89 17.55 -33.80
N ASP A 455 -17.88 17.40 -34.67
CA ASP A 455 -17.74 17.72 -36.11
C ASP A 455 -17.63 19.24 -36.35
N ASP A 456 -18.29 20.06 -35.52
CA ASP A 456 -18.40 21.51 -35.69
C ASP A 456 -17.66 22.33 -34.61
N HIS A 457 -17.10 21.66 -33.58
CA HIS A 457 -16.46 22.26 -32.39
C HIS A 457 -17.29 23.37 -31.70
N GLN A 458 -18.62 23.35 -31.82
CA GLN A 458 -19.52 24.39 -31.29
C GLN A 458 -20.31 23.96 -30.05
N CYS A 459 -20.52 22.65 -29.89
CA CYS A 459 -21.30 22.11 -28.78
C CYS A 459 -20.83 20.72 -28.35
N PHE A 460 -20.74 20.50 -27.04
CA PHE A 460 -20.63 19.18 -26.41
C PHE A 460 -22.01 18.77 -25.90
N ASP A 461 -22.74 18.04 -26.74
CA ASP A 461 -24.04 17.47 -26.43
C ASP A 461 -23.93 15.97 -26.08
N LEU A 462 -25.06 15.34 -25.71
CA LEU A 462 -25.08 13.91 -25.44
C LEU A 462 -24.73 13.06 -26.68
N THR A 463 -24.96 13.57 -27.89
CA THR A 463 -24.61 12.88 -29.13
C THR A 463 -23.11 12.78 -29.29
N ALA A 464 -22.38 13.90 -29.15
CA ALA A 464 -20.93 13.96 -29.16
C ALA A 464 -20.34 13.12 -28.01
N TYR A 465 -20.93 13.20 -26.82
CA TYR A 465 -20.52 12.37 -25.68
C TYR A 465 -20.63 10.87 -25.95
N ASN A 466 -21.74 10.42 -26.53
CA ASN A 466 -21.93 9.02 -26.89
C ASN A 466 -21.04 8.60 -28.07
N LYS A 467 -20.79 9.48 -29.05
CA LYS A 467 -19.89 9.26 -30.18
C LYS A 467 -18.43 9.11 -29.72
N ALA A 468 -18.02 9.88 -28.71
CA ALA A 468 -16.73 9.73 -28.02
C ALA A 468 -16.66 8.44 -27.16
N GLY A 469 -17.79 7.73 -26.98
CA GLY A 469 -17.90 6.52 -26.17
C GLY A 469 -18.04 6.78 -24.66
N GLY A 470 -18.26 8.04 -24.25
CA GLY A 470 -18.28 8.46 -22.85
C GLY A 470 -16.97 8.14 -22.11
N VAL A 471 -17.03 8.15 -20.77
CA VAL A 471 -15.86 7.82 -19.93
C VAL A 471 -15.30 6.43 -20.25
N GLU A 472 -16.18 5.43 -20.38
CA GLU A 472 -15.78 4.04 -20.63
C GLU A 472 -15.05 3.86 -21.95
N GLY A 473 -15.54 4.51 -23.02
CA GLY A 473 -14.92 4.49 -24.35
C GLY A 473 -13.58 5.21 -24.38
N VAL A 474 -13.46 6.34 -23.69
CA VAL A 474 -12.21 7.09 -23.58
C VAL A 474 -11.13 6.30 -22.83
N VAL A 475 -11.47 5.69 -21.69
CA VAL A 475 -10.55 4.81 -20.95
C VAL A 475 -10.13 3.60 -21.79
N LYS A 476 -11.09 2.96 -22.47
CA LYS A 476 -10.82 1.85 -23.38
C LYS A 476 -9.86 2.24 -24.51
N ASN A 477 -10.12 3.34 -25.19
CA ASN A 477 -9.33 3.79 -26.33
C ASN A 477 -7.91 4.18 -25.89
N SER A 478 -7.76 4.82 -24.73
CA SER A 478 -6.45 5.09 -24.12
C SER A 478 -5.70 3.78 -23.84
N ALA A 479 -6.34 2.82 -23.16
CA ALA A 479 -5.73 1.54 -22.84
C ALA A 479 -5.32 0.74 -24.08
N GLU A 480 -6.13 0.72 -25.14
CA GLU A 480 -5.76 0.08 -26.40
C GLU A 480 -4.58 0.78 -27.08
N LYS A 481 -4.58 2.13 -27.13
CA LYS A 481 -3.46 2.89 -27.71
C LYS A 481 -2.15 2.60 -27.00
N VAL A 482 -2.18 2.60 -25.67
CA VAL A 482 -1.03 2.27 -24.81
C VAL A 482 -0.58 0.85 -25.07
N TYR A 483 -1.50 -0.12 -25.06
CA TYR A 483 -1.19 -1.52 -25.34
C TYR A 483 -0.55 -1.72 -26.72
N THR A 484 -1.03 -1.05 -27.77
CA THR A 484 -0.46 -1.15 -29.12
C THR A 484 0.93 -0.52 -29.25
N SER A 485 1.32 0.33 -28.30
CA SER A 485 2.65 0.96 -28.27
C SER A 485 3.70 0.14 -27.50
N LEU A 486 3.29 -0.90 -26.77
CA LEU A 486 4.19 -1.73 -25.97
C LEU A 486 5.16 -2.54 -26.83
N SER A 487 6.36 -2.77 -26.30
CA SER A 487 7.27 -3.77 -26.86
C SER A 487 6.68 -5.19 -26.77
N PRO A 488 7.12 -6.13 -27.62
CA PRO A 488 6.70 -7.53 -27.51
C PRO A 488 7.04 -8.16 -26.14
N ALA A 489 8.13 -7.74 -25.51
CA ALA A 489 8.54 -8.22 -24.19
C ALA A 489 7.58 -7.73 -23.09
N ALA A 490 7.18 -6.45 -23.14
CA ALA A 490 6.20 -5.88 -22.23
C ALA A 490 4.80 -6.49 -22.42
N SER A 491 4.35 -6.62 -23.67
CA SER A 491 3.05 -7.20 -24.00
C SER A 491 2.86 -8.63 -23.45
N GLN A 492 3.91 -9.45 -23.44
CA GLN A 492 3.87 -10.81 -22.86
C GLN A 492 3.61 -10.82 -21.34
N LYS A 493 3.93 -9.73 -20.63
CA LYS A 493 3.77 -9.62 -19.16
C LYS A 493 2.38 -9.14 -18.72
N MET A 494 1.50 -8.79 -19.67
CA MET A 494 0.13 -8.35 -19.40
C MET A 494 -0.63 -9.23 -18.43
N ILE A 495 -0.71 -10.55 -18.70
CA ILE A 495 -1.47 -11.48 -17.86
C ILE A 495 -0.87 -11.53 -16.45
N THR A 496 0.46 -11.53 -16.35
CA THR A 496 1.18 -11.65 -15.08
C THR A 496 1.02 -10.41 -14.21
N VAL A 497 1.16 -9.21 -14.78
CA VAL A 497 1.02 -7.95 -14.04
C VAL A 497 -0.44 -7.68 -13.68
N PHE A 498 -1.36 -7.77 -14.65
CA PHE A 498 -2.76 -7.42 -14.40
C PHE A 498 -3.50 -8.45 -13.53
N SER A 499 -3.13 -9.73 -13.54
CA SER A 499 -3.72 -10.70 -12.59
C SER A 499 -3.44 -10.33 -11.12
N ARG A 500 -2.26 -9.73 -10.86
CA ARG A 500 -1.88 -9.21 -9.52
C ARG A 500 -2.58 -7.90 -9.15
N LEU A 501 -3.11 -7.17 -10.14
CA LEU A 501 -3.85 -5.91 -9.94
C LEU A 501 -5.36 -6.10 -9.81
N LEU A 502 -5.84 -7.35 -9.89
CA LEU A 502 -7.24 -7.70 -9.85
C LEU A 502 -7.55 -8.58 -8.65
N SER A 503 -8.76 -8.46 -8.14
CA SER A 503 -9.27 -9.23 -7.01
C SER A 503 -10.73 -9.54 -7.22
N ILE A 504 -11.13 -10.77 -6.92
CA ILE A 504 -12.53 -11.19 -7.02
C ILE A 504 -13.11 -11.27 -5.61
N ASP A 505 -14.21 -10.57 -5.37
CA ASP A 505 -14.91 -10.57 -4.08
C ASP A 505 -15.81 -11.80 -3.90
N SER A 506 -16.48 -11.90 -2.74
CA SER A 506 -17.42 -12.99 -2.44
C SER A 506 -18.67 -13.00 -3.34
N HIS A 507 -19.00 -11.86 -3.96
CA HIS A 507 -20.11 -11.72 -4.92
C HIS A 507 -19.66 -11.94 -6.37
N ASN A 508 -18.44 -12.46 -6.57
CA ASN A 508 -17.84 -12.71 -7.88
C ASN A 508 -17.70 -11.43 -8.73
N ARG A 509 -17.58 -10.27 -8.08
CA ARG A 509 -17.26 -8.99 -8.72
C ARG A 509 -15.76 -8.82 -8.79
N VAL A 510 -15.29 -8.38 -9.95
CA VAL A 510 -13.88 -8.04 -10.16
C VAL A 510 -13.67 -6.61 -9.67
N THR A 511 -12.66 -6.45 -8.82
CA THR A 511 -12.26 -5.20 -8.18
C THR A 511 -10.76 -5.01 -8.37
N LYS A 512 -10.26 -3.79 -8.19
CA LYS A 512 -8.82 -3.52 -8.22
C LYS A 512 -8.15 -3.99 -6.93
N GLU A 513 -6.90 -4.43 -7.04
CA GLU A 513 -6.04 -4.79 -5.91
C GLU A 513 -4.70 -4.03 -6.07
N PRO A 514 -4.21 -3.36 -5.02
CA PRO A 514 -2.87 -2.76 -5.05
C PRO A 514 -1.79 -3.83 -5.07
N CYS A 515 -0.74 -3.63 -5.87
CA CYS A 515 0.39 -4.54 -5.99
C CYS A 515 1.71 -3.84 -5.63
N LEU A 516 2.64 -4.54 -4.98
CA LEU A 516 3.96 -4.00 -4.64
C LEU A 516 4.82 -3.82 -5.89
N MET A 517 5.45 -2.64 -6.02
CA MET A 517 6.37 -2.35 -7.12
C MET A 517 7.59 -3.29 -7.10
N SER A 518 8.08 -3.64 -5.91
CA SER A 518 9.21 -4.54 -5.69
C SER A 518 8.99 -5.96 -6.26
N LEU A 519 7.74 -6.37 -6.49
CA LEU A 519 7.41 -7.68 -7.07
C LEU A 519 7.95 -7.86 -8.50
N PHE A 520 8.06 -6.77 -9.26
CA PHE A 520 8.40 -6.79 -10.68
C PHE A 520 9.74 -6.12 -11.02
N GLN A 521 10.49 -5.61 -10.04
CA GLN A 521 11.73 -4.85 -10.25
C GLN A 521 12.80 -5.58 -11.09
N GLU A 522 12.87 -6.91 -11.01
CA GLU A 522 13.83 -7.71 -11.77
C GLU A 522 13.37 -8.03 -13.20
N ASP A 523 12.07 -7.86 -13.50
CA ASP A 523 11.48 -8.18 -14.79
C ASP A 523 11.35 -6.92 -15.66
N LYS A 524 12.36 -6.69 -16.51
CA LYS A 524 12.42 -5.52 -17.40
C LYS A 524 11.16 -5.31 -18.24
N GLY A 525 10.53 -6.39 -18.71
CA GLY A 525 9.30 -6.29 -19.51
C GLY A 525 8.10 -5.85 -18.67
N ALA A 526 8.02 -6.31 -17.42
CA ALA A 526 6.99 -5.87 -16.49
C ALA A 526 7.19 -4.42 -16.06
N CYS A 527 8.44 -4.00 -15.80
CA CYS A 527 8.78 -2.60 -15.50
C CYS A 527 8.35 -1.67 -16.66
N GLU A 528 8.74 -1.98 -17.90
CA GLU A 528 8.34 -1.20 -19.08
C GLU A 528 6.81 -1.10 -19.19
N LEU A 529 6.10 -2.22 -19.02
CA LEU A 529 4.63 -2.22 -19.04
C LEU A 529 4.05 -1.30 -17.96
N ILE A 530 4.54 -1.41 -16.72
CA ILE A 530 4.05 -0.61 -15.60
C ILE A 530 4.32 0.88 -15.84
N GLU A 531 5.53 1.24 -16.26
CA GLU A 531 5.93 2.62 -16.57
C GLU A 531 5.05 3.22 -17.66
N VAL A 532 4.88 2.53 -18.79
CA VAL A 532 4.06 3.01 -19.91
C VAL A 532 2.59 3.21 -19.49
N PHE A 533 2.05 2.35 -18.62
CA PHE A 533 0.70 2.52 -18.09
C PHE A 533 0.59 3.61 -17.01
N LEU A 534 1.65 3.86 -16.25
CA LEU A 534 1.75 4.99 -15.31
C LEU A 534 1.80 6.32 -16.05
N ASP A 535 2.60 6.40 -17.11
CA ASP A 535 2.73 7.59 -17.97
C ASP A 535 1.39 7.94 -18.63
N ALA A 536 0.67 6.91 -19.08
CA ALA A 536 -0.68 7.05 -19.61
C ALA A 536 -1.76 7.28 -18.53
N ARG A 537 -1.37 7.31 -17.25
CA ARG A 537 -2.24 7.48 -16.07
C ARG A 537 -3.35 6.44 -15.92
N LEU A 538 -3.17 5.26 -16.52
CA LEU A 538 -4.07 4.11 -16.36
C LEU A 538 -3.75 3.33 -15.07
N LEU A 539 -2.52 3.46 -14.59
CA LEU A 539 -2.10 3.05 -13.26
C LEU A 539 -1.73 4.28 -12.42
N THR A 540 -1.80 4.12 -11.10
CA THR A 540 -1.30 5.09 -10.12
C THR A 540 -0.43 4.38 -9.10
N VAL A 541 0.67 5.01 -8.70
CA VAL A 541 1.44 4.61 -7.53
C VAL A 541 0.86 5.30 -6.30
N ASN A 542 0.82 4.60 -5.17
CA ASN A 542 0.62 5.15 -3.84
C ASN A 542 1.76 4.61 -2.95
N HIS A 543 2.37 5.42 -2.09
CA HIS A 543 3.30 4.91 -1.08
C HIS A 543 2.55 4.48 0.18
N ARG A 544 2.89 3.29 0.70
CA ARG A 544 2.49 2.86 2.04
C ARG A 544 3.52 3.34 3.05
N GLU A 545 3.11 3.44 4.33
CA GLU A 545 3.94 3.89 5.47
C GLU A 545 5.30 3.17 5.61
N ASN A 546 5.51 2.03 4.94
CA ASN A 546 6.68 1.17 5.09
C ASN A 546 7.67 1.22 3.90
N ARG A 547 7.81 2.38 3.23
CA ARG A 547 8.70 2.66 2.07
C ARG A 547 8.47 1.88 0.78
N ASP A 548 7.69 0.80 0.81
CA ASP A 548 7.32 0.10 -0.42
C ASP A 548 6.19 0.83 -1.16
N SER A 549 6.45 1.11 -2.43
CA SER A 549 5.49 1.71 -3.36
C SER A 549 4.53 0.65 -3.85
N VAL A 550 3.22 0.89 -3.73
CA VAL A 550 2.21 0.04 -4.36
C VAL A 550 1.67 0.73 -5.61
N PHE A 551 1.49 -0.01 -6.69
CA PHE A 551 0.80 0.48 -7.88
C PHE A 551 -0.56 -0.19 -7.99
N GLU A 552 -1.54 0.55 -8.47
CA GLU A 552 -2.91 0.09 -8.63
C GLU A 552 -3.56 0.67 -9.89
N ILE A 553 -4.70 0.12 -10.28
CA ILE A 553 -5.52 0.66 -11.37
C ILE A 553 -6.14 2.00 -10.94
N THR A 554 -5.95 3.05 -11.76
CA THR A 554 -6.47 4.39 -11.49
C THR A 554 -8.00 4.40 -11.37
N HIS A 555 -8.69 3.68 -12.26
CA HIS A 555 -10.15 3.66 -12.34
C HIS A 555 -10.70 2.25 -12.58
N GLU A 556 -11.69 1.81 -11.79
CA GLU A 556 -12.32 0.49 -11.96
C GLU A 556 -13.02 0.32 -13.32
N SER A 557 -13.44 1.42 -13.95
CA SER A 557 -13.93 1.39 -15.34
C SER A 557 -12.94 0.77 -16.32
N LEU A 558 -11.63 0.82 -16.07
CA LEU A 558 -10.64 0.13 -16.90
C LEU A 558 -10.90 -1.39 -16.93
N ILE A 559 -11.31 -1.97 -15.80
CA ILE A 559 -11.62 -3.41 -15.67
C ILE A 559 -12.85 -3.77 -16.51
N VAL A 560 -13.86 -2.89 -16.49
CA VAL A 560 -15.15 -3.15 -17.15
C VAL A 560 -15.09 -2.84 -18.65
N SER A 561 -14.52 -1.70 -19.03
CA SER A 561 -14.60 -1.16 -20.39
C SER A 561 -13.50 -1.62 -21.33
N TRP A 562 -12.37 -2.10 -20.81
CA TRP A 562 -11.26 -2.61 -21.62
C TRP A 562 -11.39 -4.13 -21.86
N PRO A 563 -11.71 -4.59 -23.09
CA PRO A 563 -12.03 -6.00 -23.33
C PRO A 563 -10.88 -6.95 -22.95
N ARG A 564 -9.63 -6.57 -23.20
CA ARG A 564 -8.47 -7.42 -22.87
C ARG A 564 -8.33 -7.66 -21.37
N LEU A 565 -8.54 -6.62 -20.55
CA LEU A 565 -8.46 -6.77 -19.09
C LEU A 565 -9.65 -7.56 -18.54
N ASN A 566 -10.83 -7.37 -19.12
CA ASN A 566 -12.01 -8.17 -18.81
C ASN A 566 -11.78 -9.66 -19.15
N ASP A 567 -11.23 -9.95 -20.32
CA ASP A 567 -10.86 -11.31 -20.75
C ASP A 567 -9.84 -11.93 -19.80
N ILE A 568 -8.82 -11.18 -19.37
CA ILE A 568 -7.85 -11.63 -18.36
C ILE A 568 -8.58 -11.95 -17.04
N ALA A 569 -9.46 -11.08 -16.58
CA ALA A 569 -10.21 -11.27 -15.34
C ALA A 569 -11.10 -12.53 -15.38
N GLN A 570 -11.69 -12.84 -16.53
CA GLN A 570 -12.50 -14.04 -16.73
C GLN A 570 -11.66 -15.31 -16.84
N GLN A 571 -10.64 -15.30 -17.72
CA GLN A 571 -9.79 -16.46 -18.00
C GLN A 571 -8.91 -16.85 -16.80
N GLN A 572 -8.43 -15.86 -16.04
CA GLN A 572 -7.57 -16.06 -14.86
C GLN A 572 -8.34 -16.01 -13.54
N SER A 573 -9.67 -16.15 -13.56
CA SER A 573 -10.50 -16.00 -12.36
C SER A 573 -10.11 -16.95 -11.21
N GLU A 574 -9.78 -18.20 -11.51
CA GLU A 574 -9.30 -19.17 -10.52
C GLU A 574 -7.92 -18.79 -9.95
N GLN A 575 -7.03 -18.24 -10.79
CA GLN A 575 -5.72 -17.77 -10.38
C GLN A 575 -5.83 -16.55 -9.46
N ILE A 576 -6.64 -15.55 -9.84
CA ILE A 576 -6.91 -14.33 -9.06
C ILE A 576 -7.51 -14.68 -7.70
N LYS A 577 -8.53 -15.57 -7.67
CA LYS A 577 -9.13 -16.05 -6.40
C LYS A 577 -8.12 -16.76 -5.52
N TRP A 578 -7.24 -17.56 -6.11
CA TRP A 578 -6.20 -18.25 -5.36
C TRP A 578 -5.16 -17.28 -4.79
N GLN A 579 -4.66 -16.32 -5.58
CA GLN A 579 -3.70 -15.30 -5.12
C GLN A 579 -4.26 -14.51 -3.95
N LYS A 580 -5.55 -14.12 -4.00
CA LYS A 580 -6.23 -13.44 -2.89
C LYS A 580 -6.28 -14.29 -1.62
N ARG A 581 -6.65 -15.57 -1.74
CA ARG A 581 -6.68 -16.51 -0.60
C ARG A 581 -5.29 -16.74 -0.02
N PHE A 582 -4.29 -16.85 -0.88
CA PHE A 582 -2.90 -17.05 -0.49
C PHE A 582 -2.36 -15.83 0.26
N SER A 583 -2.54 -14.62 -0.29
CA SER A 583 -2.19 -13.36 0.35
C SER A 583 -2.89 -13.16 1.70
N ALA A 584 -4.18 -13.53 1.81
CA ALA A 584 -4.91 -13.50 3.07
C ALA A 584 -4.41 -14.53 4.11
N GLY A 585 -3.78 -15.62 3.65
CA GLY A 585 -3.06 -16.56 4.52
C GLY A 585 -1.75 -15.96 5.04
N VAL A 586 -0.97 -15.35 4.15
CA VAL A 586 0.27 -14.64 4.48
C VAL A 586 0.01 -13.53 5.51
N ASN A 587 -0.98 -12.66 5.26
CA ASN A 587 -1.31 -11.57 6.18
C ASN A 587 -1.72 -12.07 7.56
N ARG A 588 -2.54 -13.12 7.66
CA ARG A 588 -2.88 -13.74 8.94
C ARG A 588 -1.65 -14.28 9.67
N TRP A 589 -0.73 -14.90 8.95
CA TRP A 589 0.52 -15.41 9.53
C TRP A 589 1.43 -14.28 10.02
N LEU A 590 1.55 -13.18 9.26
CA LEU A 590 2.31 -12.00 9.66
C LEU A 590 1.69 -11.32 10.89
N GLU A 591 0.38 -11.05 10.86
CA GLU A 591 -0.38 -10.45 11.98
C GLU A 591 -0.35 -11.33 13.24
N GLY A 592 -0.39 -12.65 13.07
CA GLY A 592 -0.26 -13.64 14.14
C GLY A 592 1.15 -13.75 14.73
N GLY A 593 2.11 -12.94 14.28
CA GLY A 593 3.49 -12.95 14.77
C GLY A 593 4.31 -14.14 14.24
N ARG A 594 4.05 -14.56 13.00
CA ARG A 594 4.71 -15.68 12.30
C ARG A 594 4.55 -17.04 13.01
N GLN A 595 3.41 -17.27 13.65
CA GLN A 595 3.15 -18.53 14.36
C GLN A 595 2.94 -19.71 13.42
N GLY A 596 3.34 -20.91 13.86
CA GLY A 596 3.24 -22.11 13.03
C GLY A 596 1.81 -22.57 12.73
N GLY A 597 0.80 -22.12 13.48
CA GLY A 597 -0.60 -22.53 13.33
C GLY A 597 -1.22 -22.09 11.99
N ASP A 598 -0.80 -20.94 11.49
CA ASP A 598 -1.36 -20.31 10.28
C ASP A 598 -0.67 -20.75 8.98
N LEU A 599 0.36 -21.61 9.07
CA LEU A 599 1.09 -22.13 7.91
C LEU A 599 0.28 -23.16 7.13
N LEU A 600 0.44 -23.16 5.79
CA LEU A 600 -0.16 -24.14 4.89
C LEU A 600 0.25 -25.57 5.26
N GLN A 601 -0.72 -26.49 5.25
CA GLN A 601 -0.54 -27.90 5.62
C GLN A 601 -1.31 -28.83 4.67
N GLY A 602 -0.85 -30.08 4.58
CA GLY A 602 -1.49 -31.14 3.80
C GLY A 602 -1.80 -30.76 2.36
N ALA A 603 -3.01 -31.10 1.93
CA ALA A 603 -3.54 -30.84 0.59
C ALA A 603 -3.44 -29.37 0.13
N GLU A 604 -3.55 -28.38 1.03
CA GLU A 604 -3.46 -26.96 0.66
C GLU A 604 -2.03 -26.58 0.23
N LEU A 605 -1.02 -27.11 0.93
CA LEU A 605 0.39 -26.92 0.57
C LEU A 605 0.72 -27.67 -0.72
N ASP A 606 0.23 -28.90 -0.89
CA ASP A 606 0.44 -29.68 -2.11
C ASP A 606 -0.16 -28.98 -3.34
N GLY A 607 -1.40 -28.48 -3.22
CA GLY A 607 -2.05 -27.71 -4.28
C GLY A 607 -1.32 -26.40 -4.60
N CYS A 608 -0.78 -25.72 -3.59
CA CYS A 608 0.02 -24.50 -3.77
C CYS A 608 1.32 -24.79 -4.52
N VAL A 609 2.08 -25.81 -4.12
CA VAL A 609 3.36 -26.18 -4.75
C VAL A 609 3.16 -26.63 -6.19
N GLU A 610 2.14 -27.44 -6.46
CA GLU A 610 1.86 -27.90 -7.82
C GLU A 610 1.47 -26.73 -8.74
N ARG A 611 0.63 -25.81 -8.25
CA ARG A 611 0.25 -24.63 -9.01
C ARG A 611 1.44 -23.72 -9.34
N LEU A 612 2.31 -23.47 -8.37
CA LEU A 612 3.54 -22.68 -8.58
C LEU A 612 4.54 -23.34 -9.55
N ARG A 613 4.42 -24.65 -9.74
CA ARG A 613 5.23 -25.39 -10.70
C ARG A 613 4.66 -25.30 -12.12
N THR A 614 3.33 -25.30 -12.26
CA THR A 614 2.65 -25.26 -13.56
C THR A 614 2.45 -23.85 -14.10
N GLU A 615 2.31 -22.87 -13.21
CA GLU A 615 2.02 -21.48 -13.54
C GLU A 615 3.19 -20.56 -13.14
N ALA A 616 3.57 -19.63 -14.01
CA ALA A 616 4.58 -18.62 -13.70
C ALA A 616 3.98 -17.51 -12.82
N VAL A 617 3.94 -17.74 -11.50
CA VAL A 617 3.47 -16.76 -10.51
C VAL A 617 4.66 -16.13 -9.81
N HIS A 618 4.79 -14.81 -9.92
CA HIS A 618 5.76 -14.04 -9.13
C HIS A 618 5.27 -13.94 -7.70
N LEU A 619 6.06 -14.37 -6.72
CA LEU A 619 5.73 -14.28 -5.29
C LEU A 619 6.45 -13.10 -4.63
N SER A 620 5.75 -12.35 -3.78
CA SER A 620 6.38 -11.33 -2.93
C SER A 620 7.39 -11.94 -1.96
N PRO A 621 8.34 -11.17 -1.40
CA PRO A 621 9.28 -11.68 -0.40
C PRO A 621 8.58 -12.34 0.80
N GLU A 622 7.46 -11.77 1.25
CA GLU A 622 6.65 -12.28 2.36
C GLU A 622 5.93 -13.59 1.98
N GLU A 623 5.40 -13.65 0.76
CA GLU A 623 4.80 -14.86 0.19
C GLU A 623 5.82 -16.00 0.05
N GLN A 624 7.05 -15.69 -0.36
CA GLN A 624 8.17 -16.64 -0.42
C GLN A 624 8.57 -17.11 0.98
N GLU A 625 8.64 -16.19 1.95
CA GLU A 625 8.92 -16.51 3.36
C GLU A 625 7.86 -17.49 3.90
N TYR A 626 6.59 -17.20 3.69
CA TYR A 626 5.45 -18.03 4.13
C TYR A 626 5.47 -19.44 3.51
N LEU A 627 5.76 -19.56 2.21
CA LEU A 627 5.89 -20.86 1.54
C LEU A 627 7.09 -21.64 2.07
N SER A 628 8.22 -20.97 2.29
CA SER A 628 9.42 -21.60 2.84
C SER A 628 9.18 -22.10 4.27
N ALA A 629 8.48 -21.32 5.10
CA ALA A 629 8.11 -21.71 6.46
C ALA A 629 7.15 -22.91 6.47
N SER A 630 6.14 -22.90 5.58
CA SER A 630 5.18 -24.00 5.41
C SER A 630 5.87 -25.30 4.99
N SER A 631 6.76 -25.23 4.00
CA SER A 631 7.52 -26.40 3.52
C SER A 631 8.53 -26.93 4.55
N ASN A 632 9.19 -26.04 5.31
CA ASN A 632 10.08 -26.42 6.39
C ASN A 632 9.34 -27.12 7.54
N LYS A 633 8.14 -26.63 7.89
CA LYS A 633 7.27 -27.29 8.87
C LYS A 633 6.92 -28.72 8.43
N ARG A 634 6.53 -28.93 7.17
CA ARG A 634 6.28 -30.27 6.60
C ARG A 634 7.51 -31.17 6.74
N ARG A 635 8.68 -30.71 6.31
CA ARG A 635 9.93 -31.47 6.43
C ARG A 635 10.25 -31.86 7.87
N SER A 636 9.98 -30.96 8.83
CA SER A 636 10.20 -31.24 10.25
C SER A 636 9.26 -32.33 10.77
N ILE A 637 7.99 -32.32 10.32
CA ILE A 637 6.97 -33.31 10.69
C ILE A 637 7.29 -34.67 10.05
N GLU A 638 7.65 -34.70 8.77
CA GLU A 638 8.04 -35.92 8.07
C GLU A 638 9.27 -36.58 8.71
N LYS A 639 10.28 -35.79 9.11
CA LYS A 639 11.45 -36.29 9.86
C LYS A 639 11.05 -36.90 11.21
N ARG A 640 10.14 -36.26 11.96
CA ARG A 640 9.64 -36.79 13.25
C ARG A 640 8.89 -38.11 13.06
N ILE A 641 8.03 -38.20 12.04
CA ILE A 641 7.30 -39.45 11.73
C ILE A 641 8.26 -40.55 11.28
N ALA A 642 9.27 -40.23 10.47
CA ALA A 642 10.29 -41.20 10.05
C ALA A 642 11.08 -41.73 11.25
N LEU A 643 11.52 -40.86 12.17
CA LEU A 643 12.18 -41.25 13.42
C LEU A 643 11.29 -42.16 14.29
N LEU A 644 10.02 -41.75 14.52
CA LEU A 644 9.04 -42.54 15.26
C LEU A 644 8.77 -43.91 14.60
N GLY A 645 8.87 -44.01 13.28
CA GLY A 645 8.74 -45.27 12.55
C GLY A 645 9.88 -46.27 12.73
N THR A 646 11.09 -45.80 13.10
CA THR A 646 12.25 -46.67 13.32
C THR A 646 12.26 -47.33 14.71
N LEU A 647 11.65 -46.69 15.72
CA LEU A 647 11.65 -47.17 17.11
C LEU A 647 11.05 -48.58 17.28
N PRO A 648 9.85 -48.90 16.74
CA PRO A 648 9.23 -50.22 16.87
C PRO A 648 10.10 -51.32 16.26
N VAL A 649 10.71 -51.05 15.10
CA VAL A 649 11.58 -52.01 14.41
C VAL A 649 12.81 -52.31 15.26
N LEU A 650 13.48 -51.28 15.80
CA LEU A 650 14.64 -51.45 16.68
C LEU A 650 14.27 -52.23 17.96
N THR A 651 13.12 -51.95 18.57
CA THR A 651 12.67 -52.70 19.76
C THR A 651 12.41 -54.17 19.47
N VAL A 652 11.82 -54.51 18.33
CA VAL A 652 11.59 -55.90 17.91
C VAL A 652 12.92 -56.61 17.63
N CYS A 653 13.85 -55.96 16.93
CA CYS A 653 15.20 -56.50 16.71
C CYS A 653 15.92 -56.77 18.02
N PHE A 654 15.86 -55.85 18.99
CA PHE A 654 16.46 -56.04 20.31
C PHE A 654 15.85 -57.23 21.06
N LEU A 655 14.52 -57.33 21.10
CA LEU A 655 13.83 -58.45 21.75
C LEU A 655 14.17 -59.80 21.09
N MET A 656 14.35 -59.83 19.77
CA MET A 656 14.75 -61.03 19.04
C MET A 656 16.18 -61.46 19.41
N VAL A 657 17.11 -60.51 19.50
CA VAL A 657 18.49 -60.80 19.95
C VAL A 657 18.50 -61.35 21.38
N VAL A 658 17.69 -60.77 22.27
CA VAL A 658 17.55 -61.27 23.66
C VAL A 658 16.98 -62.68 23.67
N LEU A 659 15.91 -62.95 22.90
CA LEU A 659 15.30 -64.29 22.82
C LEU A 659 16.30 -65.33 22.32
N VAL A 660 17.03 -65.03 21.23
CA VAL A 660 18.08 -65.91 20.70
C VAL A 660 19.18 -66.13 21.73
N GLY A 661 19.62 -65.07 22.41
CA GLY A 661 20.61 -65.15 23.47
C GLY A 661 20.17 -66.09 24.61
N VAL A 662 18.94 -65.94 25.10
CA VAL A 662 18.37 -66.82 26.14
C VAL A 662 18.32 -68.27 25.68
N VAL A 663 17.89 -68.54 24.44
CA VAL A 663 17.83 -69.90 23.87
C VAL A 663 19.22 -70.53 23.80
N VAL A 664 20.24 -69.77 23.37
CA VAL A 664 21.62 -70.26 23.27
C VAL A 664 22.19 -70.57 24.65
N VAL A 665 22.08 -69.64 25.61
CA VAL A 665 22.59 -69.82 26.98
C VAL A 665 21.89 -71.01 27.67
N SER A 666 20.56 -71.05 27.61
CA SER A 666 19.75 -72.17 28.15
C SER A 666 20.17 -73.52 27.59
N SER A 667 20.46 -73.59 26.29
CA SER A 667 20.89 -74.82 25.63
C SER A 667 22.27 -75.27 26.10
N LEU A 668 23.22 -74.33 26.22
CA LEU A 668 24.57 -74.62 26.69
C LEU A 668 24.58 -75.09 28.15
N ASP A 669 23.79 -74.45 29.02
CA ASP A 669 23.68 -74.82 30.43
C ASP A 669 23.02 -76.20 30.61
N ALA A 670 21.97 -76.48 29.84
CA ALA A 670 21.32 -77.80 29.85
C ALA A 670 22.28 -78.91 29.42
N ILE A 671 23.08 -78.69 28.37
CA ILE A 671 24.08 -79.67 27.91
C ILE A 671 25.15 -79.89 29.00
N LYS A 672 25.70 -78.82 29.59
CA LYS A 672 26.70 -78.91 30.66
C LYS A 672 26.19 -79.66 31.89
N LEU A 673 24.98 -79.33 32.36
CA LEU A 673 24.36 -79.97 33.53
C LEU A 673 24.18 -81.48 33.29
N LEU A 674 23.69 -81.86 32.11
CA LEU A 674 23.44 -83.26 31.76
C LEU A 674 24.74 -84.06 31.56
N GLN A 675 25.77 -83.45 30.96
CA GLN A 675 27.09 -84.09 30.88
C GLN A 675 27.68 -84.34 32.27
N GLY A 676 27.53 -83.39 33.19
CA GLY A 676 27.94 -83.56 34.58
C GLY A 676 27.22 -84.72 35.29
N GLN A 677 25.89 -84.78 35.15
CA GLN A 677 25.07 -85.85 35.77
C GLN A 677 25.35 -87.24 35.18
N THR A 678 25.47 -87.36 33.85
CA THR A 678 25.76 -88.65 33.22
C THR A 678 27.17 -89.13 33.56
N HIS A 679 28.14 -88.22 33.66
CA HIS A 679 29.48 -88.56 34.12
C HIS A 679 29.52 -89.02 35.58
N SER A 680 28.85 -88.31 36.49
CA SER A 680 28.83 -88.69 37.92
C SER A 680 28.15 -90.05 38.12
N VAL A 681 27.01 -90.28 37.47
CA VAL A 681 26.28 -91.56 37.53
C VAL A 681 27.14 -92.70 36.96
N ALA A 682 27.82 -92.47 35.84
CA ALA A 682 28.71 -93.48 35.26
C ALA A 682 29.93 -93.78 36.17
N GLN A 683 30.51 -92.74 36.81
CA GLN A 683 31.65 -92.89 37.70
C GLN A 683 31.28 -93.62 39.00
N ASP A 684 30.15 -93.28 39.61
CA ASP A 684 29.64 -93.96 40.81
C ASP A 684 29.39 -95.44 40.57
N LEU A 685 28.79 -95.78 39.42
CA LEU A 685 28.55 -97.15 39.01
C LEU A 685 29.86 -97.93 38.81
N VAL A 686 30.81 -97.34 38.10
CA VAL A 686 32.12 -97.94 37.85
C VAL A 686 32.86 -98.20 39.15
N ASN A 687 32.79 -97.29 40.13
CA ASN A 687 33.35 -97.50 41.47
C ASN A 687 32.65 -98.65 42.22
N GLN A 688 31.32 -98.74 42.16
CA GLN A 688 30.56 -99.84 42.78
C GLN A 688 30.88 -101.19 42.12
N MET A 689 30.95 -101.24 40.79
CA MET A 689 31.32 -102.43 40.04
C MET A 689 32.76 -102.85 40.32
N ALA A 690 33.66 -101.88 40.48
CA ALA A 690 35.06 -102.17 40.73
C ALA A 690 35.24 -102.98 42.02
N PHE A 691 34.44 -102.65 43.04
CA PHE A 691 34.42 -103.38 44.30
C PHE A 691 33.84 -104.80 44.15
N SER A 692 32.71 -104.96 43.45
CA SER A 692 32.05 -106.27 43.31
C SER A 692 32.73 -107.22 42.32
N SER A 693 33.51 -106.68 41.37
CA SER A 693 34.14 -107.46 40.29
C SER A 693 35.60 -107.84 40.58
N ALA A 694 36.29 -107.14 41.49
CA ALA A 694 37.71 -107.34 41.72
C ALA A 694 38.07 -108.73 42.26
N GLU A 695 37.28 -109.27 43.19
CA GLU A 695 37.53 -110.61 43.75
C GLU A 695 37.32 -111.70 42.70
N GLU A 696 36.40 -111.47 41.77
CA GLU A 696 36.00 -112.45 40.76
C GLU A 696 37.00 -112.51 39.61
N VAL A 697 37.59 -111.36 39.25
CA VAL A 697 38.75 -111.29 38.35
C VAL A 697 39.96 -112.02 38.95
N LYS A 698 40.24 -111.83 40.24
CA LYS A 698 41.36 -112.51 40.92
C LYS A 698 41.21 -114.04 40.94
N ARG A 699 39.98 -114.53 41.10
CA ARG A 699 39.66 -115.97 41.10
C ARG A 699 39.54 -116.57 39.70
N ASN A 700 39.63 -115.74 38.66
CA ASN A 700 39.40 -116.11 37.26
C ASN A 700 38.01 -116.75 37.02
N ASP A 701 36.99 -116.35 37.79
CA ASP A 701 35.61 -116.82 37.66
C ASP A 701 34.84 -115.94 36.65
N LEU A 702 35.14 -116.16 35.37
CA LEU A 702 34.56 -115.37 34.27
C LEU A 702 33.03 -115.49 34.21
N GLY A 703 32.45 -116.62 34.65
CA GLY A 703 31.00 -116.82 34.62
C GLY A 703 30.23 -115.94 35.62
N ARG A 704 30.76 -115.79 36.85
CA ARG A 704 30.21 -114.83 37.83
C ARG A 704 30.46 -113.39 37.42
N LEU A 705 31.65 -113.08 36.92
CA LEU A 705 31.98 -111.74 36.43
C LEU A 705 31.04 -111.31 35.29
N GLU A 706 30.78 -112.20 34.33
CA GLU A 706 29.85 -111.95 33.25
C GLU A 706 28.41 -111.76 33.76
N SER A 707 28.00 -112.51 34.78
CA SER A 707 26.67 -112.34 35.40
C SER A 707 26.51 -110.99 36.08
N ILE A 708 27.53 -110.51 36.81
CA ILE A 708 27.54 -109.17 37.44
C ILE A 708 27.46 -108.09 36.36
N VAL A 709 28.27 -108.20 35.30
CA VAL A 709 28.24 -107.26 34.18
C VAL A 709 26.90 -107.28 33.47
N ASN A 710 26.29 -108.44 33.24
CA ASN A 710 24.97 -108.55 32.59
C ASN A 710 23.86 -107.89 33.42
N VAL A 711 23.75 -108.21 34.71
CA VAL A 711 22.72 -107.62 35.59
C VAL A 711 22.84 -106.10 35.61
N MET A 712 24.06 -105.58 35.70
CA MET A 712 24.26 -104.14 35.74
C MET A 712 24.07 -103.48 34.38
N PHE A 713 24.46 -104.14 33.29
CA PHE A 713 24.20 -103.68 31.93
C PHE A 713 22.70 -103.59 31.65
N ASP A 714 21.91 -104.56 32.11
CA ASP A 714 20.45 -104.58 31.96
C ASP A 714 19.76 -103.55 32.88
N SER A 715 20.40 -103.16 33.99
CA SER A 715 19.85 -102.21 34.96
C SER A 715 19.97 -100.73 34.54
N GLY A 716 20.77 -100.39 33.52
CA GLY A 716 20.99 -99.01 33.11
C GLY A 716 21.25 -98.81 31.62
N SER A 717 21.21 -97.56 31.18
CA SER A 717 21.40 -97.19 29.77
C SER A 717 22.87 -96.97 29.44
N TYR A 718 23.58 -98.06 29.12
CA TYR A 718 25.00 -98.04 28.76
C TYR A 718 25.21 -98.47 27.30
N GLN A 719 26.13 -97.77 26.63
CA GLN A 719 26.59 -98.17 25.30
C GLN A 719 27.48 -99.40 25.38
N SER A 720 28.45 -99.42 26.31
CA SER A 720 29.30 -100.57 26.55
C SER A 720 29.90 -100.57 27.96
N ILE A 721 30.14 -101.79 28.48
CA ILE A 721 30.88 -102.05 29.71
C ILE A 721 32.01 -103.02 29.35
N THR A 722 33.25 -102.65 29.69
CA THR A 722 34.43 -103.45 29.38
C THR A 722 35.28 -103.63 30.63
N VAL A 723 35.49 -104.89 31.01
CA VAL A 723 36.40 -105.29 32.08
C VAL A 723 37.67 -105.86 31.44
N ARG A 724 38.84 -105.36 31.86
CA ARG A 724 40.15 -105.79 31.38
C ARG A 724 41.01 -106.31 32.53
N SER A 725 41.88 -107.27 32.26
CA SER A 725 42.90 -107.76 33.20
C SER A 725 44.00 -106.72 33.43
N ALA A 726 44.88 -107.00 34.40
CA ALA A 726 46.07 -106.18 34.65
C ALA A 726 47.04 -106.16 33.46
N GLU A 727 47.09 -107.21 32.64
CA GLU A 727 47.86 -107.25 31.38
C GLU A 727 47.16 -106.56 30.21
N GLY A 728 45.92 -106.08 30.40
CA GLY A 728 45.14 -105.38 29.38
C GLY A 728 44.28 -106.28 28.49
N GLU A 729 44.23 -107.58 28.76
CA GLU A 729 43.34 -108.51 28.05
C GLU A 729 41.87 -108.24 28.40
N THR A 730 40.97 -108.33 27.43
CA THR A 730 39.55 -108.07 27.67
C THR A 730 38.88 -109.32 28.25
N LEU A 731 38.46 -109.25 29.50
CA LEU A 731 37.87 -110.37 30.23
C LEU A 731 36.37 -110.50 29.96
N VAL A 732 35.66 -109.36 30.01
CA VAL A 732 34.23 -109.29 29.69
C VAL A 732 33.97 -107.99 28.92
N HIS A 733 33.29 -108.10 27.79
CA HIS A 733 32.82 -106.94 27.03
C HIS A 733 31.35 -107.12 26.70
N LYS A 734 30.52 -106.21 27.23
CA LYS A 734 29.11 -106.12 26.88
C LYS A 734 28.85 -104.82 26.15
N GLN A 735 28.24 -104.94 24.98
CA GLN A 735 27.87 -103.81 24.14
C GLN A 735 26.39 -103.92 23.78
N GLY A 736 25.66 -102.82 23.98
CA GLY A 736 24.24 -102.74 23.66
C GLY A 736 24.03 -102.52 22.16
N GLN A 737 22.91 -103.00 21.63
CA GLN A 737 22.46 -102.57 20.30
C GLN A 737 22.12 -101.09 20.35
N GLN A 738 22.79 -100.29 19.53
CA GLN A 738 22.51 -98.88 19.42
C GLN A 738 21.07 -98.66 18.91
N LYS A 739 20.20 -98.10 19.77
CA LYS A 739 18.88 -97.57 19.37
C LYS A 739 19.06 -96.22 18.66
N LEU A 740 19.74 -96.21 17.52
CA LEU A 740 20.01 -94.98 16.75
C LEU A 740 19.04 -94.76 15.58
N THR A 741 17.97 -95.55 15.48
CA THR A 741 17.14 -95.65 14.27
C THR A 741 16.25 -94.43 13.98
N ASP A 742 16.03 -93.52 14.95
CA ASP A 742 15.08 -92.39 14.82
C ASP A 742 15.68 -91.00 15.08
N ILE A 743 17.00 -90.85 15.17
CA ILE A 743 17.64 -89.54 15.42
C ILE A 743 18.22 -88.97 14.13
N GLU A 744 17.79 -87.75 13.81
CA GLU A 744 18.19 -87.03 12.61
C GLU A 744 19.68 -86.67 12.66
N GLN A 745 20.43 -87.05 11.61
CA GLN A 745 21.91 -86.95 11.56
C GLN A 745 22.45 -85.52 11.78
N TRP A 746 21.65 -84.48 11.53
CA TRP A 746 22.03 -83.09 11.75
C TRP A 746 22.13 -82.72 13.24
N LEU A 747 21.41 -83.41 14.13
CA LEU A 747 21.49 -83.15 15.58
C LEU A 747 22.81 -83.67 16.16
N LEU A 748 23.33 -84.75 15.58
CA LEU A 748 24.62 -85.34 15.94
C LEU A 748 25.80 -84.48 15.47
N SER A 749 25.70 -83.83 14.31
CA SER A 749 26.76 -82.96 13.80
C SER A 749 26.87 -81.64 14.55
N LEU A 750 25.75 -81.10 15.06
CA LEU A 750 25.72 -79.83 15.81
C LEU A 750 26.30 -79.91 17.22
N THR A 751 26.20 -81.08 17.88
CA THR A 751 26.41 -81.16 19.33
C THR A 751 27.80 -81.67 19.73
N GLN A 752 28.60 -82.18 18.77
CA GLN A 752 29.95 -82.77 18.99
C GLN A 752 30.06 -83.52 20.34
N LEU A 753 29.03 -84.30 20.69
CA LEU A 753 28.96 -84.96 21.99
C LEU A 753 30.06 -86.03 22.04
N ARG A 754 31.14 -85.74 22.77
CA ARG A 754 32.13 -86.76 23.11
C ARG A 754 31.46 -87.77 24.03
N SER A 755 31.54 -89.05 23.69
CA SER A 755 31.19 -90.12 24.62
C SER A 755 32.11 -90.01 25.83
N ILE A 756 31.54 -89.69 26.99
CA ILE A 756 32.28 -89.57 28.23
C ILE A 756 32.52 -91.00 28.73
N ARG A 757 33.78 -91.42 28.83
CA ARG A 757 34.13 -92.75 29.36
C ARG A 757 34.45 -92.63 30.85
N ALA A 758 33.80 -93.42 31.68
CA ALA A 758 34.11 -93.55 33.11
C ALA A 758 34.96 -94.80 33.33
N ASN A 759 36.04 -94.70 34.09
CA ASN A 759 36.96 -95.80 34.37
C ASN A 759 37.23 -95.90 35.87
N ALA A 760 37.46 -97.12 36.36
CA ALA A 760 38.04 -97.38 37.67
C ALA A 760 38.95 -98.61 37.62
N GLU A 761 39.99 -98.57 38.44
CA GLU A 761 40.89 -99.71 38.63
C GLU A 761 40.25 -100.75 39.55
N LEU A 762 40.42 -102.02 39.20
CA LEU A 762 39.99 -103.15 40.01
C LEU A 762 41.12 -103.53 40.98
N HIS A 763 40.84 -103.47 42.28
CA HIS A 763 41.79 -103.81 43.34
C HIS A 763 41.23 -104.91 44.24
N SER A 764 41.98 -105.99 44.45
CA SER A 764 41.70 -106.99 45.50
C SER A 764 42.80 -106.89 46.56
N GLY A 765 42.49 -106.23 47.67
CA GLY A 765 43.49 -105.82 48.66
C GLY A 765 44.43 -104.74 48.11
N TRP A 766 45.73 -105.02 48.06
CA TRP A 766 46.76 -104.12 47.50
C TRP A 766 47.13 -104.43 46.04
N LEU A 767 46.53 -105.46 45.45
CA LEU A 767 46.86 -105.93 44.11
C LEU A 767 45.88 -105.35 43.08
N ARG A 768 46.39 -104.62 42.10
CA ARG A 768 45.63 -104.24 40.90
C ARG A 768 45.42 -105.47 40.04
N VAL A 769 44.17 -105.88 39.89
CA VAL A 769 43.77 -107.08 39.14
C VAL A 769 43.19 -106.75 37.76
N GLY A 770 42.88 -105.48 37.50
CA GLY A 770 42.36 -105.05 36.21
C GLY A 770 41.84 -103.61 36.19
N GLU A 771 41.03 -103.30 35.19
CA GLU A 771 40.33 -102.03 35.03
C GLU A 771 38.94 -102.28 34.45
N ILE A 772 37.94 -101.53 34.91
CA ILE A 772 36.61 -101.50 34.31
C ILE A 772 36.35 -100.12 33.70
N SER A 773 35.77 -100.13 32.51
CA SER A 773 35.37 -98.92 31.79
C SER A 773 33.91 -99.02 31.35
N VAL A 774 33.16 -97.96 31.56
CA VAL A 774 31.75 -97.83 31.19
C VAL A 774 31.58 -96.62 30.28
N VAL A 775 30.86 -96.83 29.18
CA VAL A 775 30.43 -95.77 28.26
C VAL A 775 28.90 -95.66 28.37
N PRO A 776 28.35 -94.54 28.85
CA PRO A 776 26.91 -94.33 28.95
C PRO A 776 26.27 -94.12 27.57
N GLU A 777 24.98 -94.41 27.47
CA GLU A 777 24.22 -94.24 26.23
C GLU A 777 23.88 -92.74 25.99
N ILE A 778 24.26 -92.20 24.83
CA ILE A 778 24.05 -90.78 24.46
C ILE A 778 22.57 -90.50 24.10
N TYR A 779 21.78 -91.54 23.85
CA TYR A 779 20.40 -91.45 23.36
C TYR A 779 19.46 -90.62 24.25
N ALA A 780 19.57 -90.78 25.58
CA ALA A 780 18.75 -90.03 26.54
C ALA A 780 19.00 -88.50 26.45
N LEU A 781 20.25 -88.10 26.20
CA LEU A 781 20.64 -86.70 26.05
C LEU A 781 20.05 -86.09 24.77
N LEU A 782 20.01 -86.86 23.69
CA LEU A 782 19.47 -86.44 22.40
C LEU A 782 17.94 -86.28 22.42
N LEU A 783 17.22 -87.15 23.14
CA LEU A 783 15.76 -87.02 23.33
C LEU A 783 15.38 -85.75 24.10
N LEU A 784 16.15 -85.38 25.13
CA LEU A 784 15.95 -84.15 25.90
C LEU A 784 16.26 -82.90 25.06
N LEU A 785 17.32 -82.92 24.27
CA LEU A 785 17.63 -81.85 23.31
C LEU A 785 16.51 -81.66 22.30
N LYS A 786 15.93 -82.75 21.77
CA LYS A 786 14.76 -82.70 20.87
C LYS A 786 13.54 -82.07 21.55
N SER A 787 13.28 -82.40 22.82
CA SER A 787 12.18 -81.79 23.60
C SER A 787 12.40 -80.29 23.83
N ASN A 788 13.64 -79.86 24.11
CA ASN A 788 13.95 -78.45 24.28
C ASN A 788 13.84 -77.68 22.95
N LEU A 789 14.24 -78.29 21.83
CA LEU A 789 14.06 -77.71 20.50
C LEU A 789 12.59 -77.39 20.21
N GLN A 790 11.67 -78.29 20.57
CA GLN A 790 10.22 -78.08 20.43
C GLN A 790 9.72 -76.90 21.28
N LYS A 791 10.23 -76.75 22.51
CA LYS A 791 9.90 -75.60 23.39
C LYS A 791 10.41 -74.29 22.80
N TYR A 792 11.59 -74.28 22.19
CA TYR A 792 12.12 -73.08 21.53
C TYR A 792 11.35 -72.72 20.27
N LEU A 793 10.96 -73.70 19.45
CA LEU A 793 10.09 -73.47 18.29
C LEU A 793 8.74 -72.88 18.73
N LEU A 794 8.17 -73.38 19.83
CA LEU A 794 6.95 -72.82 20.41
C LEU A 794 7.16 -71.38 20.91
N ALA A 795 8.28 -71.09 21.59
CA ALA A 795 8.59 -69.74 22.06
C ALA A 795 8.75 -68.75 20.89
N ILE A 796 9.41 -69.16 19.81
CA ILE A 796 9.54 -68.35 18.58
C ILE A 796 8.17 -68.15 17.92
N ALA A 797 7.33 -69.18 17.85
CA ALA A 797 5.99 -69.08 17.31
C ALA A 797 5.12 -68.09 18.11
N VAL A 798 5.14 -68.17 19.44
CA VAL A 798 4.43 -67.23 20.33
C VAL A 798 4.97 -65.81 20.15
N PHE A 799 6.28 -65.64 20.06
CA PHE A 799 6.91 -64.35 19.81
C PHE A 799 6.43 -63.72 18.49
N LEU A 800 6.39 -64.50 17.40
CA LEU A 800 5.88 -64.05 16.10
C LEU A 800 4.39 -63.70 16.16
N ILE A 801 3.57 -64.48 16.87
CA ILE A 801 2.14 -64.22 17.06
C ILE A 801 1.90 -62.88 17.78
N VAL A 802 2.77 -62.48 18.70
CA VAL A 802 2.65 -61.19 19.42
C VAL A 802 3.19 -60.02 18.60
N ILE A 803 4.31 -60.22 17.90
CA ILE A 803 5.00 -59.13 17.19
C ILE A 803 4.34 -58.73 15.88
N VAL A 804 3.77 -59.67 15.14
CA VAL A 804 3.10 -59.35 13.87
C VAL A 804 1.93 -58.38 14.08
N PRO A 805 1.00 -58.60 15.03
CA PRO A 805 -0.04 -57.63 15.38
C PRO A 805 0.52 -56.30 15.91
N PHE A 806 1.57 -56.34 16.73
CA PHE A 806 2.19 -55.14 17.29
C PHE A 806 2.80 -54.23 16.20
N LEU A 807 3.56 -54.82 15.28
CA LEU A 807 4.12 -54.10 14.12
C LEU A 807 3.00 -53.60 13.21
N TRP A 808 2.00 -54.42 12.92
CA TRP A 808 0.85 -54.02 12.11
C TRP A 808 0.11 -52.82 12.72
N PHE A 809 -0.16 -52.85 14.04
CA PHE A 809 -0.81 -51.76 14.75
C PHE A 809 0.06 -50.48 14.74
N SER A 810 1.36 -50.61 15.01
CA SER A 810 2.31 -49.49 15.01
C SER A 810 2.40 -48.83 13.63
N PHE A 811 2.53 -49.62 12.56
CA PHE A 811 2.53 -49.10 11.19
C PHE A 811 1.17 -48.52 10.78
N ARG A 812 0.06 -49.09 11.25
CA ARG A 812 -1.28 -48.53 11.01
C ARG A 812 -1.45 -47.16 11.67
N GLN A 813 -0.97 -46.98 12.90
CA GLN A 813 -0.99 -45.68 13.58
C GLN A 813 -0.12 -44.64 12.86
N LEU A 814 1.08 -45.02 12.41
CA LEU A 814 1.94 -44.16 11.59
C LEU A 814 1.27 -43.77 10.26
N LYS A 815 0.56 -44.72 9.62
CA LYS A 815 -0.20 -44.45 8.40
C LYS A 815 -1.38 -43.50 8.63
N ASN A 816 -2.07 -43.64 9.76
CA ASN A 816 -3.16 -42.74 10.14
C ASN A 816 -2.66 -41.33 10.47
N LEU A 817 -1.53 -41.21 11.19
CA LEU A 817 -0.88 -39.92 11.44
C LEU A 817 -0.47 -39.26 10.12
N ARG A 818 0.16 -40.01 9.21
CA ARG A 818 0.52 -39.51 7.88
C ARG A 818 -0.71 -39.05 7.09
N LYS A 819 -1.84 -39.76 7.20
CA LYS A 819 -3.13 -39.37 6.60
C LYS A 819 -3.81 -38.16 7.24
N SER A 820 -3.56 -37.87 8.52
CA SER A 820 -4.09 -36.66 9.17
C SER A 820 -3.28 -35.41 8.83
N ILE A 821 -2.07 -35.60 8.28
CA ILE A 821 -1.11 -34.54 7.98
C ILE A 821 -1.06 -34.26 6.47
N SER A 822 -1.40 -35.25 5.63
CA SER A 822 -1.75 -35.07 4.21
C SER A 822 -3.19 -34.57 4.09
#